data_AF-A0A350H9I4-F1
#
_entry.id   AF-A0A350H9I4-F1
#
_cell.length_a   1.000
_cell.length_b   1.000
_cell.length_c   1.000
_cell.angle_alpha   90.00
_cell.angle_beta   90.00
_cell.angle_gamma   90.00
#
_symmetry.space_group_name_H-M   'P 1'
#
loop_
_entity.id
_entity.type
_entity.pdbx_description
1 polymer ?
#
loop_
_entity_poly.entity_id
_entity_poly.type
_entity_poly.pdbx_seq_one_letter_code
_entity_poly.pdbx_strand_id
1 'polypeptide(L)'
;MKKVLFIIILLSSALSLFAQFYEIETIGPDFASKDIAFSVAEEKISAVYGNQNLFLEPVYLFGLDDSLYAYMFLFSFDNSISNLKGIFSEIEARKSVNDEQSLSLLDKMGYIIISARYENNVILEYGRGLPYAFSKFSSIKNSFKLQDEGKLYYTGHGRFFFEDKGNLFDLAEYKTYAKIPYLNSGNISSKWKSVLSKSYKISSVKTTPYIADVPFVLWSYGCSPTTSSMIFSYYDTRGYGDFVDFYFTRYDNVMEIYRNSVPSAQRELSVLMYTDSVNDGGTSVYSIKSGNQNFANASHPYSFVCGSHIYGQTGDNFFYPYIKAEVDSQRPAHWAVLDYYYSGDYIGHSIVSIGYDDSGSDTLIQIHNTWDYTEPFWNLYTNVGGTLSYSCFYEIKPSGGNSFRTGNLNINGRKYFKGLTGIVNFTNLSDSLNSIKLYYSTDNFAHKNYIGESFDTLIVLTPSFNGSTNFSAEFLKLGGALLATDGTFYPINVNSIDDTNNLLLKSYTYDNSSAYSSLLKGDTLIVLAGNGIREYLLTDETLPQLIYSRNDGNTYKSAQFLNDTIILAGIESGVFSMKRKNGYTDIDTFYTSGSLADFEYKDGVVLAVSASALYALNINPDFSFSPSDTFAEGSRKQYTSVSVKDSFVYLTDLLNGIYIMKTEFPSSGFYGNYLYSTSYNEAFADIKSDTLYLACLNSGVSSYLINADYSLNFIDNKAIGAVNKVKVLQSGLACFNNSLGASLRCYGTMTDLSHLYMNSKITDINENIADDALYFADNSNGLFIGAFDPMAGVGESVDLKKTFYHVRQFSAGKIIIEYNSTNTEFGKAFVFNTVGRLVYSENIYFRITNSSVSLNADLQPGVYFVRIECGNGYQTEKTTLIK
;
A
#
# COMPACT_ATOMS: atom_id res chain seq x y z
N MET A 1 7.75 -15.92 -26.81
CA MET A 1 7.73 -17.39 -26.93
C MET A 1 8.86 -18.11 -26.19
N LYS A 2 10.15 -17.81 -26.39
CA LYS A 2 11.25 -18.54 -25.70
C LYS A 2 11.18 -18.50 -24.16
N LYS A 3 10.82 -17.37 -23.55
CA LYS A 3 10.61 -17.26 -22.08
C LYS A 3 9.42 -18.09 -21.59
N VAL A 4 8.33 -18.14 -22.34
CA VAL A 4 7.13 -18.94 -22.02
C VAL A 4 7.42 -20.44 -22.14
N LEU A 5 8.18 -20.85 -23.17
CA LEU A 5 8.59 -22.24 -23.34
C LEU A 5 9.54 -22.71 -22.23
N PHE A 6 10.43 -21.83 -21.76
CA PHE A 6 11.36 -22.13 -20.66
C PHE A 6 10.63 -22.30 -19.32
N ILE A 7 9.61 -21.47 -19.05
CA ILE A 7 8.74 -21.60 -17.87
C ILE A 7 7.95 -22.92 -17.92
N ILE A 8 7.40 -23.28 -19.08
CA ILE A 8 6.63 -24.54 -19.23
C ILE A 8 7.53 -25.77 -19.01
N ILE A 9 8.77 -25.77 -19.50
CA ILE A 9 9.72 -26.88 -19.33
C ILE A 9 10.15 -27.04 -17.87
N LEU A 10 10.42 -25.94 -17.17
CA LEU A 10 10.74 -25.95 -15.73
C LEU A 10 9.56 -26.47 -14.89
N LEU A 11 8.33 -26.00 -15.17
CA LEU A 11 7.13 -26.50 -14.51
C LEU A 11 6.95 -28.02 -14.72
N SER A 12 7.13 -28.53 -15.94
CA SER A 12 6.99 -29.98 -16.19
C SER A 12 7.99 -30.85 -15.40
N SER A 13 9.20 -30.37 -15.12
CA SER A 13 10.24 -31.11 -14.38
C SER A 13 10.11 -31.07 -12.85
N ALA A 14 9.37 -30.09 -12.30
CA ALA A 14 9.01 -30.08 -10.89
C ALA A 14 7.76 -30.94 -10.63
N LEU A 15 6.87 -31.04 -11.64
CA LEU A 15 5.63 -31.82 -11.57
C LEU A 15 5.84 -33.34 -11.58
N SER A 16 6.85 -33.87 -12.28
CA SER A 16 7.12 -35.32 -12.33
C SER A 16 7.56 -35.90 -10.99
N LEU A 17 8.15 -35.07 -10.12
CA LEU A 17 8.88 -35.47 -8.92
C LEU A 17 7.97 -35.87 -7.75
N PHE A 18 6.81 -35.22 -7.63
CA PHE A 18 5.80 -35.58 -6.63
C PHE A 18 4.62 -36.31 -7.23
N ALA A 19 4.42 -36.30 -8.56
CA ALA A 19 3.36 -37.09 -9.19
C ALA A 19 3.59 -38.61 -9.12
N GLN A 20 4.80 -39.05 -8.77
CA GLN A 20 5.09 -40.44 -8.43
C GLN A 20 4.95 -40.66 -6.90
N PHE A 21 3.77 -40.39 -6.34
CA PHE A 21 3.44 -40.89 -5.02
C PHE A 21 3.29 -42.41 -5.14
N TYR A 22 4.29 -43.13 -4.66
CA TYR A 22 4.33 -44.59 -4.62
C TYR A 22 2.99 -45.14 -4.12
N GLU A 23 2.34 -46.01 -4.90
CA GLU A 23 1.43 -46.97 -4.33
C GLU A 23 2.26 -47.89 -3.44
N ILE A 24 2.11 -47.73 -2.12
CA ILE A 24 2.75 -48.63 -1.16
C ILE A 24 2.03 -49.98 -1.31
N GLU A 25 2.70 -50.95 -1.96
CA GLU A 25 2.10 -52.22 -2.41
C GLU A 25 1.46 -53.02 -1.27
N THR A 26 1.87 -52.84 -0.01
CA THR A 26 1.14 -53.30 1.18
C THR A 26 1.56 -52.54 2.43
N ILE A 27 0.60 -52.01 3.19
CA ILE A 27 0.83 -51.44 4.52
C ILE A 27 0.80 -52.60 5.53
N GLY A 28 1.90 -52.81 6.26
CA GLY A 28 1.99 -53.86 7.28
C GLY A 28 1.05 -53.62 8.48
N PRO A 29 0.81 -54.63 9.34
CA PRO A 29 -0.11 -54.53 10.48
C PRO A 29 0.32 -53.53 11.55
N ASP A 30 1.59 -53.13 11.56
CA ASP A 30 2.17 -52.18 12.52
C ASP A 30 1.93 -50.70 12.15
N PHE A 31 1.23 -50.46 11.03
CA PHE A 31 1.02 -49.14 10.48
C PHE A 31 -0.47 -48.76 10.38
N ALA A 32 -0.77 -47.49 10.63
CA ALA A 32 -2.08 -46.89 10.38
C ALA A 32 -2.33 -46.76 8.88
N SER A 33 -3.59 -46.96 8.45
CA SER A 33 -3.97 -46.73 7.06
C SER A 33 -4.06 -45.24 6.74
N LYS A 34 -3.92 -44.90 5.44
CA LYS A 34 -4.13 -43.55 4.91
C LYS A 34 -5.47 -42.96 5.35
N ASP A 35 -6.54 -43.74 5.28
CA ASP A 35 -7.91 -43.27 5.59
C ASP A 35 -8.08 -42.94 7.08
N ILE A 36 -7.49 -43.74 7.97
CA ILE A 36 -7.49 -43.45 9.41
C ILE A 36 -6.71 -42.16 9.67
N ALA A 37 -5.53 -42.01 9.05
CA ALA A 37 -4.72 -40.82 9.19
C ALA A 37 -5.42 -39.56 8.65
N PHE A 38 -6.08 -39.65 7.49
CA PHE A 38 -6.85 -38.56 6.89
C PHE A 38 -8.01 -38.14 7.79
N SER A 39 -8.78 -39.10 8.33
CA SER A 39 -9.89 -38.78 9.23
C SER A 39 -9.43 -38.03 10.48
N VAL A 40 -8.29 -38.40 11.06
CA VAL A 40 -7.70 -37.69 12.21
C VAL A 40 -7.24 -36.29 11.80
N ALA A 41 -6.58 -36.16 10.64
CA ALA A 41 -6.14 -34.87 10.13
C ALA A 41 -7.32 -33.92 9.86
N GLU A 42 -8.36 -34.41 9.20
CA GLU A 42 -9.57 -33.65 8.87
C GLU A 42 -10.28 -33.17 10.14
N GLU A 43 -10.48 -34.05 11.13
CA GLU A 43 -11.09 -33.69 12.40
C GLU A 43 -10.25 -32.62 13.12
N LYS A 44 -8.92 -32.77 13.14
CA LYS A 44 -8.02 -31.80 13.78
C LYS A 44 -8.01 -30.44 13.10
N ILE A 45 -7.86 -30.41 11.78
CA ILE A 45 -7.82 -29.16 11.01
C ILE A 45 -9.17 -28.45 11.06
N SER A 46 -10.28 -29.20 10.98
CA SER A 46 -11.62 -28.65 11.13
C SER A 46 -11.84 -28.01 12.51
N ALA A 47 -11.30 -28.62 13.56
CA ALA A 47 -11.39 -28.08 14.92
C ALA A 47 -10.55 -26.81 15.12
N VAL A 48 -9.35 -26.73 14.53
CA VAL A 48 -8.41 -25.61 14.76
C VAL A 48 -8.64 -24.44 13.82
N TYR A 49 -8.88 -24.71 12.53
CA TYR A 49 -8.93 -23.69 11.48
C TYR A 49 -10.32 -23.57 10.82
N GLY A 50 -11.32 -24.34 11.25
CA GLY A 50 -12.62 -24.44 10.59
C GLY A 50 -12.57 -25.29 9.31
N ASN A 51 -13.61 -25.21 8.47
CA ASN A 51 -13.74 -26.03 7.25
C ASN A 51 -12.72 -25.62 6.16
N GLN A 52 -11.45 -25.97 6.34
CA GLN A 52 -10.38 -25.76 5.37
C GLN A 52 -10.33 -26.90 4.35
N ASN A 53 -9.82 -26.62 3.15
CA ASN A 53 -9.67 -27.62 2.09
C ASN A 53 -8.42 -28.48 2.33
N LEU A 54 -8.59 -29.59 3.05
CA LEU A 54 -7.54 -30.60 3.27
C LEU A 54 -7.36 -31.45 2.01
N PHE A 55 -6.13 -31.62 1.55
CA PHE A 55 -5.84 -32.38 0.34
C PHE A 55 -5.97 -33.87 0.61
N LEU A 56 -6.75 -34.57 -0.22
CA LEU A 56 -7.02 -36.01 -0.08
C LEU A 56 -5.76 -36.87 -0.22
N GLU A 57 -4.81 -36.45 -1.05
CA GLU A 57 -3.56 -37.17 -1.26
C GLU A 57 -2.43 -36.61 -0.37
N PRO A 58 -1.94 -37.38 0.61
CA PRO A 58 -0.82 -36.97 1.44
C PRO A 58 0.52 -37.11 0.73
N VAL A 59 1.51 -36.42 1.26
CA VAL A 59 2.92 -36.72 1.01
C VAL A 59 3.34 -37.85 1.97
N TYR A 60 3.82 -38.96 1.42
CA TYR A 60 4.35 -40.08 2.18
C TYR A 60 5.74 -39.73 2.72
N LEU A 61 5.92 -39.90 4.02
CA LEU A 61 7.16 -39.60 4.71
C LEU A 61 7.79 -40.89 5.24
N PHE A 62 9.03 -41.15 4.86
CA PHE A 62 9.78 -42.35 5.26
C PHE A 62 10.69 -42.07 6.45
N GLY A 63 10.89 -43.06 7.31
CA GLY A 63 11.90 -42.99 8.37
C GLY A 63 13.27 -43.30 7.79
N LEU A 64 14.35 -42.95 8.51
CA LEU A 64 15.73 -43.29 8.08
C LEU A 64 15.97 -44.81 7.92
N ASP A 65 15.01 -45.62 8.35
CA ASP A 65 14.95 -47.07 8.17
C ASP A 65 14.23 -47.55 6.91
N ASP A 66 13.89 -46.63 6.00
CA ASP A 66 13.25 -46.86 4.72
C ASP A 66 11.80 -47.36 4.79
N SER A 67 11.23 -47.48 5.99
CA SER A 67 9.82 -47.82 6.19
C SER A 67 8.96 -46.57 6.37
N LEU A 68 7.66 -46.68 6.06
CA LEU A 68 6.72 -45.58 6.18
C LEU A 68 6.70 -45.04 7.63
N TYR A 69 6.86 -43.74 7.79
CA TYR A 69 6.92 -43.11 9.11
C TYR A 69 5.70 -42.23 9.37
N ALA A 70 5.27 -41.44 8.39
CA ALA A 70 4.12 -40.54 8.53
C ALA A 70 3.43 -40.20 7.20
N TYR A 71 2.24 -39.63 7.32
CA TYR A 71 1.48 -38.99 6.26
C TYR A 71 1.45 -37.49 6.51
N MET A 72 1.85 -36.68 5.54
CA MET A 72 1.71 -35.23 5.61
C MET A 72 0.57 -34.77 4.69
N PHE A 73 -0.49 -34.25 5.29
CA PHE A 73 -1.60 -33.63 4.57
C PHE A 73 -1.39 -32.13 4.52
N LEU A 74 -1.58 -31.55 3.34
CA LEU A 74 -1.56 -30.11 3.13
C LEU A 74 -2.99 -29.58 3.12
N PHE A 75 -3.19 -28.36 3.61
CA PHE A 75 -4.49 -27.68 3.53
C PHE A 75 -4.30 -26.23 3.13
N SER A 76 -5.33 -25.67 2.49
CA SER A 76 -5.30 -24.28 2.01
C SER A 76 -6.28 -23.40 2.78
N PHE A 77 -5.82 -22.21 3.16
CA PHE A 77 -6.64 -21.08 3.60
C PHE A 77 -7.23 -20.30 2.42
N ASP A 78 -6.68 -20.51 1.22
CA ASP A 78 -7.09 -19.90 -0.03
C ASP A 78 -7.65 -20.98 -0.98
N ASN A 79 -8.96 -20.95 -1.22
CA ASN A 79 -9.63 -21.95 -2.06
C ASN A 79 -9.10 -22.01 -3.52
N SER A 80 -8.29 -21.04 -3.95
CA SER A 80 -7.62 -21.09 -5.26
C SER A 80 -6.51 -22.15 -5.34
N ILE A 81 -5.95 -22.58 -4.22
CA ILE A 81 -4.91 -23.63 -4.14
C ILE A 81 -5.55 -24.92 -3.63
N SER A 82 -5.73 -25.89 -4.54
CA SER A 82 -6.43 -27.15 -4.24
C SER A 82 -5.57 -28.41 -4.42
N ASN A 83 -4.31 -28.24 -4.83
CA ASN A 83 -3.37 -29.34 -5.05
C ASN A 83 -1.92 -28.83 -5.06
N LEU A 84 -0.97 -29.76 -5.07
CA LEU A 84 0.47 -29.49 -5.12
C LEU A 84 0.90 -28.66 -6.35
N LYS A 85 0.24 -28.83 -7.50
CA LYS A 85 0.54 -28.03 -8.70
C LYS A 85 0.24 -26.56 -8.48
N GLY A 86 -0.87 -26.25 -7.81
CA GLY A 86 -1.23 -24.90 -7.39
C GLY A 86 -0.17 -24.30 -6.46
N ILE A 87 0.30 -25.09 -5.48
CA ILE A 87 1.35 -24.67 -4.54
C ILE A 87 2.63 -24.26 -5.28
N PHE A 88 3.17 -25.13 -6.14
CA PHE A 88 4.42 -24.83 -6.85
C PHE A 88 4.28 -23.64 -7.80
N SER A 89 3.10 -23.46 -8.40
CA SER A 89 2.82 -22.30 -9.25
C SER A 89 2.84 -21.00 -8.45
N GLU A 90 2.27 -21.02 -7.24
CA GLU A 90 2.29 -19.86 -6.32
C GLU A 90 3.71 -19.56 -5.82
N ILE A 91 4.48 -20.59 -5.44
CA ILE A 91 5.90 -20.42 -5.04
C ILE A 91 6.69 -19.78 -6.17
N GLU A 92 6.56 -20.27 -7.42
CA GLU A 92 7.25 -19.70 -8.58
C GLU A 92 6.86 -18.24 -8.84
N ALA A 93 5.57 -17.90 -8.72
CA ALA A 93 5.12 -16.52 -8.88
C ALA A 93 5.79 -15.57 -7.87
N ARG A 94 6.05 -16.06 -6.64
CA ARG A 94 6.66 -15.28 -5.55
C ARG A 94 8.19 -15.26 -5.54
N LYS A 95 8.88 -16.13 -6.29
CA LYS A 95 10.36 -16.17 -6.35
C LYS A 95 11.01 -14.85 -6.74
N SER A 96 10.31 -14.03 -7.53
CA SER A 96 10.81 -12.71 -7.96
C SER A 96 11.07 -11.75 -6.79
N VAL A 97 10.45 -11.97 -5.63
CA VAL A 97 10.55 -11.12 -4.45
C VAL A 97 11.77 -11.47 -3.59
N ASN A 98 12.39 -12.65 -3.80
CA ASN A 98 13.54 -13.17 -3.03
C ASN A 98 13.39 -13.06 -1.50
N ASP A 99 12.16 -13.24 -1.02
CA ASP A 99 11.80 -13.24 0.39
C ASP A 99 11.42 -14.65 0.83
N GLU A 100 12.22 -15.25 1.71
CA GLU A 100 12.02 -16.61 2.21
C GLU A 100 10.69 -16.76 3.00
N GLN A 101 10.18 -15.68 3.61
CA GLN A 101 8.89 -15.69 4.30
C GLN A 101 7.74 -15.81 3.30
N SER A 102 7.77 -15.00 2.24
CA SER A 102 6.78 -15.06 1.16
C SER A 102 6.71 -16.45 0.50
N LEU A 103 7.84 -17.15 0.39
CA LEU A 103 7.92 -18.51 -0.18
C LEU A 103 7.36 -19.61 0.74
N SER A 104 7.23 -19.37 2.05
CA SER A 104 6.59 -20.33 2.94
C SER A 104 5.07 -20.35 2.78
N LEU A 105 4.46 -19.39 2.07
CA LEU A 105 3.01 -19.29 1.90
C LEU A 105 2.23 -19.30 3.24
N LEU A 106 2.80 -18.70 4.29
CA LEU A 106 2.21 -18.63 5.63
C LEU A 106 0.76 -18.07 5.63
N ASP A 107 0.46 -17.20 4.67
CA ASP A 107 -0.84 -16.59 4.44
C ASP A 107 -1.86 -17.48 3.72
N LYS A 108 -1.39 -18.51 2.99
CA LYS A 108 -2.24 -19.31 2.08
C LYS A 108 -2.31 -20.79 2.42
N MET A 109 -1.29 -21.35 3.06
CA MET A 109 -1.13 -22.80 3.19
C MET A 109 -0.83 -23.21 4.64
N GLY A 110 -1.12 -24.46 4.95
CA GLY A 110 -0.67 -25.14 6.16
C GLY A 110 -0.50 -26.64 5.93
N TYR A 111 -0.03 -27.35 6.97
CA TYR A 111 0.21 -28.78 6.92
C TYR A 111 -0.07 -29.47 8.26
N ILE A 112 -0.32 -30.78 8.20
CA ILE A 112 -0.44 -31.67 9.37
C ILE A 112 0.23 -33.02 9.06
N ILE A 113 1.07 -33.48 9.97
CA ILE A 113 1.81 -34.74 9.89
C ILE A 113 1.22 -35.72 10.89
N ILE A 114 0.62 -36.80 10.38
CA ILE A 114 0.04 -37.90 11.15
C ILE A 114 0.99 -39.10 11.07
N SER A 115 1.34 -39.69 12.21
CA SER A 115 2.19 -40.87 12.22
C SER A 115 1.54 -42.02 11.44
N ALA A 116 2.35 -42.75 10.67
CA ALA A 116 1.94 -44.02 10.12
C ALA A 116 2.24 -45.16 11.10
N ARG A 117 3.14 -45.00 12.07
CA ARG A 117 3.53 -46.05 13.02
C ARG A 117 2.71 -45.97 14.29
N TYR A 118 2.18 -47.12 14.72
CA TYR A 118 1.37 -47.22 15.94
C TYR A 118 2.14 -46.99 17.24
N GLU A 119 3.47 -47.08 17.21
CA GLU A 119 4.34 -46.84 18.37
C GLU A 119 4.56 -45.36 18.69
N ASN A 120 4.33 -44.47 17.72
CA ASN A 120 4.52 -43.03 17.89
C ASN A 120 3.26 -42.34 18.46
N ASN A 121 3.36 -41.02 18.67
CA ASN A 121 2.19 -40.16 18.83
C ASN A 121 1.34 -40.15 17.55
N VAL A 122 0.05 -39.82 17.67
CA VAL A 122 -0.89 -39.79 16.54
C VAL A 122 -0.56 -38.60 15.62
N ILE A 123 -0.62 -37.38 16.17
CA ILE A 123 -0.23 -36.15 15.48
C ILE A 123 1.23 -35.89 15.87
N LEU A 124 2.10 -35.77 14.86
CA LEU A 124 3.53 -35.51 15.07
C LEU A 124 3.84 -34.02 15.02
N GLU A 125 3.18 -33.30 14.12
CA GLU A 125 3.38 -31.87 13.88
C GLU A 125 2.19 -31.33 13.06
N TYR A 126 1.85 -30.07 13.25
CA TYR A 126 1.01 -29.32 12.31
C TYR A 126 1.32 -27.84 12.44
N GLY A 127 1.00 -27.04 11.43
CA GLY A 127 1.29 -25.61 11.48
C GLY A 127 0.83 -24.85 10.24
N ARG A 128 1.02 -23.53 10.30
CA ARG A 128 0.86 -22.63 9.14
C ARG A 128 2.15 -22.57 8.34
N GLY A 129 2.00 -22.29 7.05
CA GLY A 129 3.08 -22.25 6.08
C GLY A 129 3.46 -23.64 5.58
N LEU A 130 4.29 -23.66 4.54
CA LEU A 130 4.85 -24.86 3.97
C LEU A 130 6.24 -25.12 4.56
N PRO A 131 6.55 -26.36 4.94
CA PRO A 131 7.89 -26.71 5.36
C PRO A 131 8.94 -26.33 4.31
N TYR A 132 10.17 -26.03 4.75
CA TYR A 132 11.24 -25.59 3.86
C TYR A 132 11.55 -26.62 2.75
N ALA A 133 11.24 -27.89 2.97
CA ALA A 133 11.31 -28.95 1.98
C ALA A 133 10.52 -28.65 0.70
N PHE A 134 9.48 -27.81 0.76
CA PHE A 134 8.73 -27.32 -0.39
C PHE A 134 9.23 -25.97 -0.87
N SER A 135 9.37 -25.00 0.04
CA SER A 135 9.68 -23.62 -0.33
C SER A 135 11.08 -23.46 -0.92
N LYS A 136 12.04 -24.32 -0.53
CA LYS A 136 13.42 -24.33 -1.04
C LYS A 136 13.72 -25.45 -2.04
N PHE A 137 12.75 -26.30 -2.37
CA PHE A 137 13.01 -27.54 -3.13
C PHE A 137 13.75 -27.30 -4.45
N SER A 138 13.31 -26.30 -5.25
CA SER A 138 13.95 -26.02 -6.54
C SER A 138 15.42 -25.60 -6.37
N SER A 139 15.72 -24.81 -5.35
CA SER A 139 17.09 -24.35 -5.05
C SER A 139 17.96 -25.51 -4.60
N ILE A 140 17.41 -26.40 -3.76
CA ILE A 140 18.10 -27.62 -3.29
C ILE A 140 18.37 -28.56 -4.47
N LYS A 141 17.35 -28.89 -5.26
CA LYS A 141 17.47 -29.73 -6.46
C LYS A 141 18.56 -29.23 -7.42
N ASN A 142 18.55 -27.94 -7.72
CA ASN A 142 19.53 -27.33 -8.63
C ASN A 142 20.96 -27.36 -8.06
N SER A 143 21.11 -27.09 -6.75
CA SER A 143 22.42 -27.05 -6.10
C SER A 143 23.09 -28.43 -6.04
N PHE A 144 22.30 -29.48 -5.80
CA PHE A 144 22.80 -30.86 -5.62
C PHE A 144 22.63 -31.76 -6.84
N LYS A 145 21.98 -31.27 -7.92
CA LYS A 145 21.65 -32.06 -9.12
C LYS A 145 20.88 -33.35 -8.79
N LEU A 146 19.93 -33.24 -7.86
CA LEU A 146 19.09 -34.36 -7.43
C LEU A 146 18.25 -34.88 -8.61
N GLN A 147 18.09 -36.20 -8.70
CA GLN A 147 17.24 -36.82 -9.71
C GLN A 147 15.75 -36.58 -9.46
N ASP A 148 14.92 -36.83 -10.49
CA ASP A 148 13.47 -36.66 -10.43
C ASP A 148 12.75 -37.78 -9.66
N GLU A 149 13.49 -38.76 -9.13
CA GLU A 149 12.94 -39.93 -8.45
C GLU A 149 13.65 -40.07 -7.11
N GLY A 150 12.92 -39.89 -6.00
CA GLY A 150 13.49 -39.98 -4.65
C GLY A 150 12.43 -39.95 -3.56
N LYS A 151 12.67 -40.68 -2.46
CA LYS A 151 11.80 -40.67 -1.29
C LYS A 151 12.07 -39.44 -0.42
N LEU A 152 11.01 -38.88 0.16
CA LEU A 152 11.11 -37.86 1.19
C LEU A 152 11.10 -38.52 2.56
N TYR A 153 12.15 -38.29 3.33
CA TYR A 153 12.31 -38.81 4.67
C TYR A 153 11.97 -37.73 5.68
N TYR A 154 11.43 -38.14 6.81
CA TYR A 154 11.08 -37.28 7.92
C TYR A 154 11.49 -37.95 9.23
N THR A 155 12.07 -37.15 10.10
CA THR A 155 12.65 -37.60 11.36
C THR A 155 12.09 -36.84 12.56
N GLY A 156 11.03 -36.05 12.35
CA GLY A 156 10.37 -35.23 13.36
C GLY A 156 10.61 -33.73 13.18
N HIS A 157 9.59 -32.92 13.53
CA HIS A 157 9.69 -31.48 13.81
C HIS A 157 10.26 -30.65 12.65
N GLY A 158 9.74 -30.84 11.45
CA GLY A 158 10.10 -30.07 10.27
C GLY A 158 11.41 -30.46 9.59
N ARG A 159 12.14 -31.50 10.03
CA ARG A 159 13.37 -31.95 9.34
C ARG A 159 13.08 -33.00 8.27
N PHE A 160 13.53 -32.70 7.05
CA PHE A 160 13.32 -33.54 5.88
C PHE A 160 14.63 -33.92 5.20
N PHE A 161 14.69 -35.15 4.68
CA PHE A 161 15.79 -35.62 3.84
C PHE A 161 15.26 -36.09 2.50
N PHE A 162 16.08 -35.97 1.46
CA PHE A 162 15.78 -36.49 0.14
C PHE A 162 16.76 -37.59 -0.23
N GLU A 163 16.28 -38.73 -0.72
CA GLU A 163 17.16 -39.77 -1.23
C GLU A 163 17.61 -39.47 -2.67
N ASP A 164 18.92 -39.41 -2.89
CA ASP A 164 19.52 -39.42 -4.23
C ASP A 164 20.63 -40.49 -4.28
N LYS A 165 20.48 -41.44 -5.23
CA LYS A 165 21.42 -42.55 -5.45
C LYS A 165 21.77 -43.34 -4.17
N GLY A 166 20.78 -43.55 -3.31
CA GLY A 166 20.91 -44.32 -2.06
C GLY A 166 21.51 -43.56 -0.87
N ASN A 167 21.85 -42.28 -1.03
CA ASN A 167 22.28 -41.41 0.08
C ASN A 167 21.11 -40.53 0.53
N LEU A 168 20.99 -40.29 1.83
CA LEU A 168 20.00 -39.37 2.39
C LEU A 168 20.60 -37.97 2.51
N PHE A 169 20.03 -37.01 1.80
CA PHE A 169 20.47 -35.62 1.82
C PHE A 169 19.58 -34.80 2.75
N ASP A 170 20.15 -34.29 3.83
CA ASP A 170 19.47 -33.37 4.72
C ASP A 170 19.17 -32.05 4.02
N LEU A 171 17.89 -31.72 3.91
CA LEU A 171 17.45 -30.54 3.19
C LEU A 171 17.69 -29.23 3.98
N ALA A 172 17.94 -29.29 5.30
CA ALA A 172 18.25 -28.14 6.13
C ALA A 172 19.76 -27.88 6.24
N GLU A 173 20.54 -28.94 6.53
CA GLU A 173 21.99 -28.82 6.75
C GLU A 173 22.83 -29.05 5.49
N TYR A 174 22.23 -29.52 4.40
CA TYR A 174 22.94 -29.84 3.17
C TYR A 174 24.02 -30.94 3.33
N LYS A 175 23.82 -31.83 4.30
CA LYS A 175 24.73 -32.95 4.62
C LYS A 175 24.14 -34.30 4.21
N THR A 176 25.01 -35.27 3.95
CA THR A 176 24.61 -36.66 3.66
C THR A 176 24.62 -37.53 4.91
N TYR A 177 23.59 -38.35 5.07
CA TYR A 177 23.42 -39.29 6.17
C TYR A 177 23.23 -40.73 5.65
N ALA A 178 23.59 -41.69 6.49
CA ALA A 178 23.36 -43.11 6.25
C ALA A 178 21.96 -43.52 6.73
N LYS A 179 21.36 -44.51 6.05
CA LYS A 179 20.15 -45.19 6.54
C LYS A 179 20.45 -45.97 7.82
N ILE A 180 19.47 -46.09 8.70
CA ILE A 180 19.58 -46.84 9.97
C ILE A 180 18.64 -48.06 9.97
N PRO A 181 18.89 -49.12 10.74
CA PRO A 181 17.95 -50.24 10.84
C PRO A 181 16.66 -49.84 11.56
N TYR A 182 15.51 -50.38 11.12
CA TYR A 182 14.24 -50.23 11.86
C TYR A 182 14.30 -51.02 13.17
N LEU A 183 14.04 -50.34 14.30
CA LEU A 183 13.85 -50.97 15.60
C LEU A 183 12.36 -50.94 15.95
N ASN A 184 11.62 -51.97 15.50
CA ASN A 184 10.22 -52.13 15.86
C ASN A 184 10.09 -52.38 17.37
N SER A 185 9.34 -51.54 18.07
CA SER A 185 9.08 -51.73 19.49
C SER A 185 8.01 -52.81 19.77
N GLY A 186 7.20 -53.16 18.76
CA GLY A 186 6.04 -54.05 18.87
C GLY A 186 4.89 -53.46 19.70
N ASN A 187 4.99 -52.21 20.16
CA ASN A 187 4.06 -51.61 21.11
C ASN A 187 3.17 -50.56 20.43
N ILE A 188 1.85 -50.73 20.53
CA ILE A 188 0.89 -49.69 20.13
C ILE A 188 0.79 -48.65 21.26
N SER A 189 1.01 -47.38 20.94
CA SER A 189 0.91 -46.27 21.87
C SER A 189 -0.52 -46.13 22.42
N SER A 190 -0.66 -45.63 23.64
CA SER A 190 -1.99 -45.44 24.26
C SER A 190 -2.89 -44.53 23.43
N LYS A 191 -2.32 -43.52 22.77
CA LYS A 191 -3.06 -42.59 21.89
C LYS A 191 -3.59 -43.29 20.65
N TRP A 192 -2.80 -44.15 20.01
CA TRP A 192 -3.28 -44.96 18.89
C TRP A 192 -4.35 -45.96 19.31
N LYS A 193 -4.23 -46.59 20.48
CA LYS A 193 -5.32 -47.42 21.05
C LYS A 193 -6.61 -46.62 21.21
N SER A 194 -6.52 -45.36 21.60
CA SER A 194 -7.68 -44.46 21.69
C SER A 194 -8.29 -44.16 20.31
N VAL A 195 -7.47 -43.89 19.29
CA VAL A 195 -7.95 -43.65 17.91
C VAL A 195 -8.67 -44.90 17.38
N LEU A 196 -8.03 -46.07 17.50
CA LEU A 196 -8.57 -47.34 17.01
C LEU A 196 -9.87 -47.76 17.73
N SER A 197 -10.03 -47.35 18.99
CA SER A 197 -11.26 -47.58 19.77
C SER A 197 -12.30 -46.45 19.66
N LYS A 198 -12.05 -45.42 18.82
CA LYS A 198 -12.89 -44.21 18.68
C LYS A 198 -13.12 -43.47 20.00
N SER A 199 -12.16 -43.56 20.92
CA SER A 199 -12.15 -42.85 22.21
C SER A 199 -11.15 -41.69 22.24
N TYR A 200 -10.39 -41.51 21.16
CA TYR A 200 -9.52 -40.35 20.98
C TYR A 200 -10.37 -39.09 20.87
N LYS A 201 -10.14 -38.13 21.76
CA LYS A 201 -10.88 -36.86 21.77
C LYS A 201 -10.03 -35.77 21.14
N ILE A 202 -10.51 -35.23 20.03
CA ILE A 202 -10.12 -33.93 19.50
C ILE A 202 -11.20 -32.96 20.00
N SER A 203 -10.90 -32.15 21.01
CA SER A 203 -11.88 -31.21 21.58
C SER A 203 -12.26 -30.17 20.52
N SER A 204 -13.56 -29.95 20.33
CA SER A 204 -14.10 -28.89 19.48
C SER A 204 -14.18 -27.52 20.17
N VAL A 205 -13.75 -27.40 21.44
CA VAL A 205 -13.93 -26.18 22.24
C VAL A 205 -12.68 -25.81 23.07
N LYS A 206 -12.12 -24.61 22.76
CA LYS A 206 -11.14 -23.74 23.48
C LYS A 206 -9.74 -24.33 23.77
N THR A 207 -8.60 -23.64 23.66
CA THR A 207 -8.20 -22.31 23.18
C THR A 207 -6.91 -22.48 22.37
N THR A 208 -6.77 -21.87 21.19
CA THR A 208 -5.49 -21.75 20.50
C THR A 208 -5.05 -20.28 20.50
N PRO A 209 -4.78 -19.66 21.69
CA PRO A 209 -4.37 -18.28 21.68
C PRO A 209 -3.03 -18.20 20.95
N TYR A 210 -2.94 -17.15 20.16
CA TYR A 210 -1.82 -16.85 19.33
C TYR A 210 -1.45 -15.40 19.56
N ILE A 211 -0.16 -15.14 19.69
CA ILE A 211 0.40 -13.81 19.79
C ILE A 211 0.72 -13.36 18.38
N ALA A 212 -0.11 -12.46 17.85
CA ALA A 212 0.13 -11.87 16.54
C ALA A 212 1.31 -10.89 16.55
N ASP A 213 1.88 -10.66 15.36
CA ASP A 213 2.92 -9.66 15.09
C ASP A 213 4.21 -9.85 15.89
N VAL A 214 4.55 -11.10 16.24
CA VAL A 214 5.92 -11.44 16.64
C VAL A 214 6.74 -11.52 15.34
N PRO A 215 7.73 -10.66 15.13
CA PRO A 215 8.49 -10.66 13.89
C PRO A 215 9.37 -11.90 13.84
N PHE A 216 9.22 -12.68 12.78
CA PHE A 216 10.00 -13.87 12.55
C PHE A 216 11.30 -13.53 11.84
N VAL A 217 12.40 -13.95 12.44
CA VAL A 217 13.73 -13.82 11.85
C VAL A 217 14.45 -15.15 11.94
N LEU A 218 15.26 -15.43 10.93
CA LEU A 218 16.03 -16.66 10.88
C LEU A 218 17.31 -16.56 11.70
N TRP A 219 17.82 -17.74 12.01
CA TRP A 219 19.09 -17.93 12.69
C TRP A 219 20.23 -17.27 11.90
N SER A 220 21.00 -16.44 12.62
CA SER A 220 22.25 -15.85 12.14
C SER A 220 23.35 -15.90 13.20
N TYR A 221 23.10 -15.47 14.45
CA TYR A 221 24.14 -15.41 15.51
C TYR A 221 24.08 -16.54 16.55
N GLY A 222 23.11 -17.44 16.47
CA GLY A 222 22.81 -18.45 17.49
C GLY A 222 21.30 -18.57 17.71
N CYS A 223 20.78 -19.75 18.06
CA CYS A 223 19.34 -19.91 18.26
C CYS A 223 18.82 -19.00 19.40
N SER A 224 19.51 -18.95 20.54
CA SER A 224 19.11 -18.13 21.69
C SER A 224 19.05 -16.62 21.43
N PRO A 225 20.09 -15.96 20.88
CA PRO A 225 19.98 -14.55 20.55
C PRO A 225 18.94 -14.27 19.46
N THR A 226 18.71 -15.22 18.53
CA THR A 226 17.61 -15.11 17.54
C THR A 226 16.25 -15.09 18.22
N THR A 227 15.97 -16.08 19.07
CA THR A 227 14.74 -16.18 19.86
C THR A 227 14.48 -14.91 20.67
N SER A 228 15.49 -14.44 21.39
CA SER A 228 15.37 -13.23 22.21
C SER A 228 15.17 -11.98 21.34
N SER A 229 15.83 -11.90 20.18
CA SER A 229 15.62 -10.77 19.26
C SER A 229 14.18 -10.68 18.74
N MET A 230 13.51 -11.81 18.48
CA MET A 230 12.09 -11.82 18.09
C MET A 230 11.20 -11.27 19.21
N ILE A 231 11.48 -11.64 20.47
CA ILE A 231 10.73 -11.18 21.64
C ILE A 231 10.94 -9.68 21.87
N PHE A 232 12.18 -9.20 21.78
CA PHE A 232 12.46 -7.77 21.95
C PHE A 232 11.91 -6.94 20.79
N SER A 233 12.01 -7.42 19.55
CA SER A 233 11.37 -6.77 18.39
C SER A 233 9.84 -6.71 18.52
N TYR A 234 9.23 -7.73 19.13
CA TYR A 234 7.79 -7.71 19.47
C TYR A 234 7.45 -6.60 20.47
N TYR A 235 8.29 -6.39 21.49
CA TYR A 235 8.10 -5.31 22.44
C TYR A 235 8.43 -3.94 21.83
N ASP A 236 9.41 -3.88 20.93
CA ASP A 236 9.82 -2.68 20.19
C ASP A 236 8.62 -2.01 19.52
N THR A 237 7.87 -2.80 18.74
CA THR A 237 6.62 -2.39 18.07
C THR A 237 5.44 -2.12 19.02
N ARG A 238 5.62 -2.32 20.33
CA ARG A 238 4.61 -2.12 21.39
C ARG A 238 5.03 -1.09 22.42
N GLY A 239 5.85 -0.14 21.98
CA GLY A 239 6.20 1.04 22.75
C GLY A 239 7.55 0.99 23.47
N TYR A 240 8.35 -0.04 23.22
CA TYR A 240 9.72 -0.17 23.74
C TYR A 240 10.77 0.10 22.64
N GLY A 241 10.42 0.94 21.66
CA GLY A 241 11.10 1.22 20.40
C GLY A 241 12.58 1.65 20.45
N ASP A 242 13.45 0.95 21.15
CA ASP A 242 14.90 1.14 21.21
C ASP A 242 15.64 -0.21 21.18
N PHE A 243 14.96 -1.34 20.97
CA PHE A 243 15.59 -2.65 20.89
C PHE A 243 16.16 -2.95 19.51
N VAL A 244 15.55 -2.46 18.42
CA VAL A 244 16.00 -2.72 17.05
C VAL A 244 16.34 -1.42 16.32
N ASP A 245 17.60 -1.04 16.39
CA ASP A 245 18.10 0.16 15.71
C ASP A 245 18.06 0.07 14.17
N PHE A 246 18.40 -1.10 13.63
CA PHE A 246 18.52 -1.35 12.18
C PHE A 246 18.49 -2.84 11.85
N TYR A 247 18.25 -3.15 10.58
CA TYR A 247 18.41 -4.49 10.01
C TYR A 247 19.58 -4.51 9.05
N PHE A 248 20.27 -5.64 8.94
CA PHE A 248 21.43 -5.76 8.05
C PHE A 248 21.52 -7.14 7.40
N THR A 249 22.35 -7.23 6.36
CA THR A 249 22.73 -8.50 5.76
C THR A 249 24.03 -8.99 6.40
N ARG A 250 24.08 -10.27 6.78
CA ARG A 250 25.26 -10.91 7.36
C ARG A 250 25.54 -12.25 6.71
N TYR A 251 26.81 -12.57 6.55
CA TYR A 251 27.24 -13.94 6.32
C TYR A 251 27.22 -14.73 7.64
N ASP A 252 26.34 -15.73 7.73
CA ASP A 252 26.28 -16.69 8.82
C ASP A 252 27.40 -17.72 8.62
N ASN A 253 28.37 -17.74 9.54
CA ASN A 253 29.53 -18.63 9.44
C ASN A 253 29.18 -20.10 9.71
N VAL A 254 28.14 -20.36 10.51
CA VAL A 254 27.79 -21.74 10.90
C VAL A 254 27.02 -22.42 9.77
N MET A 255 26.13 -21.65 9.11
CA MET A 255 25.35 -22.14 7.98
C MET A 255 26.00 -21.86 6.61
N GLU A 256 27.10 -21.12 6.58
CA GLU A 256 27.83 -20.70 5.38
C GLU A 256 26.99 -19.95 4.32
N ILE A 257 25.99 -19.16 4.76
CA ILE A 257 25.03 -18.46 3.88
C ILE A 257 24.82 -17.00 4.28
N TYR A 258 24.48 -16.15 3.31
CA TYR A 258 24.04 -14.78 3.59
C TYR A 258 22.59 -14.78 4.10
N ARG A 259 22.39 -14.12 5.24
CA ARG A 259 21.08 -13.83 5.84
C ARG A 259 20.77 -12.35 5.67
N ASN A 260 19.61 -12.06 5.11
CA ASN A 260 19.08 -10.70 5.00
C ASN A 260 18.16 -10.40 6.18
N SER A 261 17.89 -9.11 6.43
CA SER A 261 16.95 -8.66 7.46
C SER A 261 17.29 -9.17 8.88
N VAL A 262 18.57 -9.24 9.20
CA VAL A 262 19.07 -9.61 10.54
C VAL A 262 18.92 -8.40 11.47
N PRO A 263 18.12 -8.45 12.56
CA PRO A 263 17.97 -7.31 13.46
C PRO A 263 19.24 -7.05 14.26
N SER A 264 19.59 -5.78 14.51
CA SER A 264 20.73 -5.38 15.34
C SER A 264 20.71 -6.03 16.73
N ALA A 265 19.52 -6.17 17.33
CA ALA A 265 19.29 -6.88 18.60
C ALA A 265 19.93 -8.27 18.63
N GLN A 266 19.84 -9.05 17.53
CA GLN A 266 20.38 -10.41 17.48
C GLN A 266 21.92 -10.43 17.64
N ARG A 267 22.61 -9.42 17.09
CA ARG A 267 24.05 -9.27 17.25
C ARG A 267 24.41 -8.92 18.69
N GLU A 268 23.73 -7.94 19.27
CA GLU A 268 24.04 -7.50 20.64
C GLU A 268 23.74 -8.59 21.67
N LEU A 269 22.57 -9.23 21.56
CA LEU A 269 22.20 -10.37 22.40
C LEU A 269 23.23 -11.50 22.30
N SER A 270 23.80 -11.77 21.11
CA SER A 270 24.84 -12.80 20.96
C SER A 270 26.11 -12.50 21.77
N VAL A 271 26.49 -11.23 21.88
CA VAL A 271 27.63 -10.80 22.70
C VAL A 271 27.29 -10.93 24.18
N LEU A 272 26.11 -10.46 24.58
CA LEU A 272 25.66 -10.48 25.98
C LEU A 272 25.39 -11.90 26.51
N MET A 273 25.05 -12.84 25.62
CA MET A 273 24.83 -14.26 25.94
C MET A 273 26.09 -15.12 25.78
N TYR A 274 27.22 -14.54 25.38
CA TYR A 274 28.46 -15.27 25.08
C TYR A 274 28.26 -16.40 24.05
N THR A 275 27.46 -16.14 23.02
CA THR A 275 27.15 -17.12 21.98
C THR A 275 28.35 -17.31 21.04
N ASP A 276 28.72 -18.56 20.76
CA ASP A 276 29.72 -18.87 19.73
C ASP A 276 29.09 -18.75 18.35
N SER A 277 29.01 -17.52 17.83
CA SER A 277 28.45 -17.22 16.51
C SER A 277 29.38 -17.55 15.34
N VAL A 278 30.50 -18.24 15.59
CA VAL A 278 31.52 -18.57 14.59
C VAL A 278 31.54 -20.07 14.30
N ASN A 279 31.51 -20.93 15.32
CA ASN A 279 31.71 -22.38 15.12
C ASN A 279 30.43 -23.21 15.18
N ASP A 280 29.54 -22.97 16.14
CA ASP A 280 28.38 -23.84 16.38
C ASP A 280 27.04 -23.11 16.65
N GLY A 281 27.05 -21.80 16.92
CA GLY A 281 25.88 -21.02 17.31
C GLY A 281 25.36 -21.32 18.72
N GLY A 282 26.13 -22.06 19.51
CA GLY A 282 25.79 -22.54 20.83
C GLY A 282 25.73 -21.41 21.86
N THR A 283 24.71 -21.46 22.70
CA THR A 283 24.54 -20.54 23.84
C THR A 283 24.32 -21.35 25.11
N SER A 284 25.07 -21.04 26.16
CA SER A 284 24.81 -21.64 27.47
C SER A 284 23.46 -21.19 27.99
N VAL A 285 22.62 -22.13 28.44
CA VAL A 285 21.31 -21.81 29.04
C VAL A 285 21.41 -20.87 30.24
N TYR A 286 22.54 -20.91 30.97
CA TYR A 286 22.78 -20.00 32.09
C TYR A 286 23.06 -18.55 31.66
N SER A 287 23.44 -18.33 30.40
CA SER A 287 23.71 -17.01 29.84
C SER A 287 22.46 -16.32 29.29
N ILE A 288 21.38 -17.07 29.02
CA ILE A 288 20.19 -16.53 28.36
C ILE A 288 19.51 -15.47 29.24
N LYS A 289 19.26 -15.80 30.52
CA LYS A 289 18.62 -14.85 31.45
C LYS A 289 19.43 -13.58 31.63
N SER A 290 20.72 -13.70 31.93
CA SER A 290 21.59 -12.54 32.16
C SER A 290 21.77 -11.72 30.89
N GLY A 291 21.86 -12.37 29.72
CA GLY A 291 21.89 -11.69 28.42
C GLY A 291 20.64 -10.86 28.17
N ASN A 292 19.45 -11.45 28.35
CA ASN A 292 18.18 -10.73 28.20
C ASN A 292 18.03 -9.57 29.19
N GLN A 293 18.42 -9.79 30.45
CA GLN A 293 18.33 -8.76 31.48
C GLN A 293 19.29 -7.60 31.22
N ASN A 294 20.53 -7.89 30.80
CA ASN A 294 21.51 -6.86 30.46
C ASN A 294 21.10 -6.09 29.20
N PHE A 295 20.61 -6.78 28.19
CA PHE A 295 20.11 -6.14 26.97
C PHE A 295 18.99 -5.16 27.34
N ALA A 296 17.94 -5.64 27.99
CA ALA A 296 16.78 -4.81 28.29
C ALA A 296 17.05 -3.65 29.26
N ASN A 297 17.91 -3.86 30.27
CA ASN A 297 18.02 -2.93 31.41
C ASN A 297 19.33 -2.16 31.49
N ALA A 298 20.41 -2.68 30.90
CA ALA A 298 21.73 -2.07 30.96
C ALA A 298 22.13 -1.43 29.63
N SER A 299 21.86 -2.11 28.52
CA SER A 299 22.07 -1.56 27.17
C SER A 299 20.98 -0.58 26.77
N HIS A 300 19.73 -0.88 27.16
CA HIS A 300 18.56 -0.07 26.82
C HIS A 300 17.92 0.58 28.06
N PRO A 301 17.20 1.71 27.91
CA PRO A 301 16.67 2.49 29.02
C PRO A 301 15.38 1.91 29.62
N TYR A 302 15.21 0.58 29.60
CA TYR A 302 14.00 -0.08 30.07
C TYR A 302 14.22 -0.85 31.39
N SER A 303 13.11 -1.30 31.97
CA SER A 303 13.10 -2.09 33.20
C SER A 303 12.27 -3.34 32.98
N PHE A 304 12.94 -4.44 32.70
CA PHE A 304 12.38 -5.78 32.52
C PHE A 304 12.79 -6.70 33.67
N VAL A 305 11.82 -7.50 34.11
CA VAL A 305 12.04 -8.66 34.96
C VAL A 305 12.24 -9.85 34.04
N CYS A 306 13.48 -10.36 34.02
CA CYS A 306 13.83 -11.60 33.35
C CYS A 306 13.81 -12.75 34.35
N GLY A 307 12.72 -13.53 34.32
CA GLY A 307 12.58 -14.76 35.09
C GLY A 307 13.30 -15.92 34.40
N SER A 308 13.82 -16.87 35.16
CA SER A 308 14.29 -18.15 34.62
C SER A 308 13.66 -19.26 35.44
N HIS A 309 12.94 -20.14 34.78
CA HIS A 309 12.46 -21.39 35.34
C HIS A 309 13.29 -22.50 34.71
N ILE A 310 14.29 -22.94 35.46
CA ILE A 310 15.25 -23.96 35.02
C ILE A 310 14.88 -25.27 35.73
N TYR A 311 14.99 -26.39 35.01
CA TYR A 311 14.89 -27.79 35.45
C TYR A 311 13.49 -28.38 35.53
N GLY A 312 12.95 -28.75 34.37
CA GLY A 312 12.02 -29.87 34.27
C GLY A 312 12.76 -31.16 33.88
N GLN A 313 12.87 -32.12 34.79
CA GLN A 313 12.98 -33.54 34.41
C GLN A 313 11.58 -34.13 34.39
N THR A 314 11.31 -34.99 33.43
CA THR A 314 9.98 -35.33 32.89
C THR A 314 8.99 -36.02 33.83
N GLY A 315 7.73 -35.61 33.67
CA GLY A 315 6.53 -36.06 34.38
C GLY A 315 5.55 -34.90 34.58
N ASP A 316 6.09 -33.70 34.69
CA ASP A 316 5.32 -32.54 35.08
C ASP A 316 4.96 -31.66 33.88
N ASN A 317 3.66 -31.54 33.64
CA ASN A 317 3.04 -30.40 32.96
C ASN A 317 3.32 -29.06 33.68
N PHE A 318 4.31 -28.95 34.59
CA PHE A 318 4.48 -27.78 35.47
C PHE A 318 4.85 -26.52 34.70
N PHE A 319 5.61 -26.62 33.61
CA PHE A 319 6.05 -25.44 32.87
C PHE A 319 5.01 -24.96 31.85
N TYR A 320 4.11 -25.86 31.43
CA TYR A 320 3.01 -25.50 30.54
C TYR A 320 2.15 -24.34 31.09
N PRO A 321 1.70 -24.32 32.35
CA PRO A 321 1.05 -23.17 32.96
C PRO A 321 1.81 -21.84 32.84
N TYR A 322 3.14 -21.85 32.85
CA TYR A 322 3.92 -20.62 32.71
C TYR A 322 3.96 -20.14 31.26
N ILE A 323 4.22 -21.02 30.29
CA ILE A 323 4.12 -20.68 28.86
C ILE A 323 2.72 -20.19 28.55
N LYS A 324 1.71 -20.93 29.01
CA LYS A 324 0.29 -20.59 28.85
C LYS A 324 -0.03 -19.22 29.45
N ALA A 325 0.45 -18.92 30.66
CA ALA A 325 0.23 -17.63 31.31
C ALA A 325 0.87 -16.46 30.55
N GLU A 326 2.05 -16.64 29.97
CA GLU A 326 2.68 -15.62 29.12
C GLU A 326 1.87 -15.41 27.83
N VAL A 327 1.50 -16.49 27.14
CA VAL A 327 0.68 -16.44 25.91
C VAL A 327 -0.69 -15.81 26.16
N ASP A 328 -1.40 -16.23 27.21
CA ASP A 328 -2.69 -15.65 27.61
C ASP A 328 -2.57 -14.15 27.91
N SER A 329 -1.38 -13.72 28.35
CA SER A 329 -1.09 -12.32 28.62
C SER A 329 -0.48 -11.56 27.44
N GLN A 330 -0.48 -12.15 26.24
CA GLN A 330 0.13 -11.57 25.03
C GLN A 330 1.61 -11.22 25.21
N ARG A 331 2.39 -12.15 25.80
CA ARG A 331 3.83 -12.01 25.95
C ARG A 331 4.54 -13.22 25.32
N PRO A 332 5.30 -13.05 24.23
CA PRO A 332 6.05 -14.15 23.66
C PRO A 332 7.18 -14.54 24.62
N ALA A 333 7.51 -15.83 24.65
CA ALA A 333 8.43 -16.34 25.65
C ALA A 333 9.58 -17.11 25.02
N HIS A 334 10.74 -17.05 25.68
CA HIS A 334 11.93 -17.78 25.23
C HIS A 334 11.91 -19.16 25.86
N TRP A 335 11.74 -20.17 25.02
CA TRP A 335 11.79 -21.57 25.41
C TRP A 335 13.08 -22.20 24.85
N ALA A 336 13.91 -22.76 25.72
CA ALA A 336 15.10 -23.51 25.34
C ALA A 336 14.88 -24.99 25.65
N VAL A 337 14.96 -25.83 24.63
CA VAL A 337 14.84 -27.28 24.73
C VAL A 337 16.23 -27.91 24.72
N LEU A 338 16.43 -28.95 25.52
CA LEU A 338 17.70 -29.65 25.71
C LEU A 338 17.46 -31.15 25.77
N ASP A 339 18.38 -31.93 25.21
CA ASP A 339 18.17 -33.34 24.86
C ASP A 339 16.79 -33.56 24.21
N TYR A 340 16.39 -32.60 23.38
CA TYR A 340 15.15 -32.69 22.64
C TYR A 340 15.39 -33.59 21.45
N TYR A 341 14.66 -34.70 21.38
CA TYR A 341 14.84 -35.66 20.30
C TYR A 341 14.30 -35.05 19.01
N TYR A 342 15.22 -34.62 18.18
CA TYR A 342 14.98 -33.90 16.96
C TYR A 342 15.82 -34.53 15.86
N SER A 343 15.13 -35.02 14.85
CA SER A 343 15.77 -35.55 13.65
C SER A 343 16.70 -36.75 13.84
N GLY A 344 16.31 -37.70 14.68
CA GLY A 344 17.13 -38.88 14.93
C GLY A 344 18.31 -38.63 15.88
N ASP A 345 18.42 -37.42 16.43
CA ASP A 345 19.47 -37.02 17.37
C ASP A 345 18.87 -36.24 18.55
N TYR A 346 19.65 -36.04 19.60
CA TYR A 346 19.31 -35.20 20.74
C TYR A 346 19.93 -33.81 20.57
N ILE A 347 19.11 -32.77 20.54
CA ILE A 347 19.57 -31.40 20.31
C ILE A 347 19.36 -30.50 21.52
N GLY A 348 20.16 -29.43 21.58
CA GLY A 348 19.85 -28.22 22.31
C GLY A 348 19.41 -27.12 21.35
N HIS A 349 18.28 -26.46 21.61
CA HIS A 349 17.75 -25.40 20.75
C HIS A 349 16.98 -24.34 21.50
N SER A 350 16.89 -23.13 20.96
CA SER A 350 16.04 -22.05 21.48
C SER A 350 15.01 -21.63 20.45
N ILE A 351 13.78 -21.45 20.93
CA ILE A 351 12.58 -21.19 20.14
C ILE A 351 11.72 -20.16 20.86
N VAL A 352 10.99 -19.35 20.09
CA VAL A 352 10.02 -18.40 20.67
C VAL A 352 8.66 -19.08 20.72
N SER A 353 8.05 -19.12 21.90
CA SER A 353 6.67 -19.58 22.09
C SER A 353 5.72 -18.42 21.83
N ILE A 354 4.80 -18.63 20.89
CA ILE A 354 3.84 -17.62 20.41
C ILE A 354 2.39 -18.10 20.50
N GLY A 355 2.17 -19.35 20.91
CA GLY A 355 0.84 -19.90 21.07
C GLY A 355 0.90 -21.26 21.74
N TYR A 356 -0.26 -21.88 21.92
CA TYR A 356 -0.35 -23.25 22.41
C TYR A 356 -1.63 -23.91 21.91
N ASP A 357 -1.68 -25.23 22.01
CA ASP A 357 -2.86 -26.04 21.78
C ASP A 357 -3.02 -27.06 22.91
N ASP A 358 -4.11 -26.90 23.67
CA ASP A 358 -4.57 -27.81 24.72
C ASP A 358 -5.94 -28.43 24.38
N SER A 359 -6.36 -28.35 23.12
CA SER A 359 -7.66 -28.85 22.64
C SER A 359 -7.72 -30.38 22.53
N GLY A 360 -6.84 -31.14 23.18
CA GLY A 360 -6.79 -32.58 23.03
C GLY A 360 -6.04 -33.32 24.13
N SER A 361 -5.67 -34.55 23.81
CA SER A 361 -4.87 -35.42 24.69
C SER A 361 -3.42 -34.93 24.81
N ASP A 362 -3.01 -34.03 23.91
CA ASP A 362 -1.64 -33.57 23.75
C ASP A 362 -1.59 -32.08 24.04
N THR A 363 -0.56 -31.67 24.77
CA THR A 363 -0.24 -30.27 25.01
C THR A 363 0.87 -29.88 24.05
N LEU A 364 0.54 -28.99 23.12
CA LEU A 364 1.46 -28.51 22.10
C LEU A 364 1.72 -27.02 22.28
N ILE A 365 2.92 -26.58 21.96
CA ILE A 365 3.30 -25.18 21.96
C ILE A 365 3.50 -24.75 20.51
N GLN A 366 2.83 -23.68 20.10
CA GLN A 366 3.08 -23.06 18.80
C GLN A 366 4.32 -22.20 18.92
N ILE A 367 5.25 -22.40 17.99
CA ILE A 367 6.57 -21.76 18.05
C ILE A 367 6.97 -21.13 16.72
N HIS A 368 8.02 -20.32 16.77
CA HIS A 368 8.90 -20.10 15.63
C HIS A 368 10.27 -20.71 15.91
N ASN A 369 10.75 -21.56 15.00
CA ASN A 369 11.88 -22.47 15.23
C ASN A 369 13.25 -21.89 14.84
N THR A 370 13.32 -20.64 14.38
CA THR A 370 14.54 -19.95 13.88
C THR A 370 15.15 -20.50 12.59
N TRP A 371 14.70 -21.64 12.07
CA TRP A 371 15.28 -22.28 10.88
C TRP A 371 14.50 -21.98 9.60
N ASP A 372 13.19 -21.83 9.72
CA ASP A 372 12.28 -21.46 8.65
C ASP A 372 11.17 -20.54 9.18
N TYR A 373 10.31 -20.05 8.27
CA TYR A 373 9.20 -19.16 8.58
C TYR A 373 7.88 -19.90 8.84
N THR A 374 7.90 -21.20 9.14
CA THR A 374 6.70 -21.93 9.54
C THR A 374 6.38 -21.68 11.02
N GLU A 375 5.13 -21.94 11.39
CA GLU A 375 4.66 -21.84 12.77
C GLU A 375 4.20 -23.22 13.28
N PRO A 376 5.14 -24.15 13.50
CA PRO A 376 4.77 -25.49 13.91
C PRO A 376 4.32 -25.54 15.36
N PHE A 377 3.46 -26.50 15.64
CA PHE A 377 3.12 -26.94 17.00
C PHE A 377 4.07 -28.06 17.42
N TRP A 378 4.89 -27.81 18.43
CA TRP A 378 5.83 -28.78 18.99
C TRP A 378 5.30 -29.40 20.27
N ASN A 379 5.68 -30.67 20.50
CA ASN A 379 5.40 -31.36 21.75
C ASN A 379 6.14 -30.68 22.90
N LEU A 380 5.50 -30.66 24.07
CA LEU A 380 6.12 -30.10 25.27
C LEU A 380 7.45 -30.79 25.63
N TYR A 381 7.58 -32.09 25.37
CA TYR A 381 8.79 -32.88 25.58
C TYR A 381 8.83 -34.09 24.63
N THR A 382 10.01 -34.70 24.50
CA THR A 382 10.23 -35.97 23.77
C THR A 382 10.74 -37.06 24.72
N ASN A 383 10.32 -38.31 24.48
CA ASN A 383 10.84 -39.50 25.17
C ASN A 383 11.18 -40.58 24.14
N VAL A 384 12.47 -40.80 23.88
CA VAL A 384 12.93 -41.82 22.92
C VAL A 384 13.92 -42.75 23.60
N GLY A 385 13.67 -44.06 23.54
CA GLY A 385 14.53 -45.05 24.20
C GLY A 385 14.67 -44.86 25.72
N GLY A 386 13.71 -44.20 26.38
CA GLY A 386 13.76 -43.88 27.81
C GLY A 386 14.56 -42.62 28.16
N THR A 387 15.16 -41.95 27.17
CA THR A 387 15.83 -40.66 27.35
C THR A 387 14.84 -39.54 27.14
N LEU A 388 14.82 -38.60 28.08
CA LEU A 388 13.79 -37.59 28.23
C LEU A 388 14.38 -36.21 28.00
N SER A 389 13.73 -35.40 27.16
CA SER A 389 14.14 -34.01 26.96
C SER A 389 13.86 -33.17 28.20
N TYR A 390 14.70 -32.18 28.46
CA TYR A 390 14.46 -31.13 29.45
C TYR A 390 14.28 -29.78 28.77
N SER A 391 13.68 -28.85 29.51
CA SER A 391 13.36 -27.52 29.01
C SER A 391 13.72 -26.46 30.04
N CYS A 392 14.17 -25.32 29.55
CA CYS A 392 14.34 -24.09 30.29
C CYS A 392 13.42 -23.03 29.70
N PHE A 393 12.73 -22.29 30.56
CA PHE A 393 11.81 -21.25 30.15
C PHE A 393 12.24 -19.91 30.75
N TYR A 394 12.31 -18.88 29.92
CA TYR A 394 12.70 -17.54 30.33
C TYR A 394 11.56 -16.56 30.10
N GLU A 395 11.07 -16.01 31.21
CA GLU A 395 10.08 -14.93 31.19
C GLU A 395 10.81 -13.63 30.87
N ILE A 396 10.33 -12.89 29.88
CA ILE A 396 10.85 -11.55 29.56
C ILE A 396 9.69 -10.58 29.77
N LYS A 397 9.52 -10.14 31.02
CA LYS A 397 8.37 -9.35 31.46
C LYS A 397 8.77 -7.89 31.63
N PRO A 398 8.09 -6.94 30.98
CA PRO A 398 8.28 -5.54 31.34
C PRO A 398 7.86 -5.30 32.80
N SER A 399 8.67 -4.57 33.56
CA SER A 399 8.54 -4.35 35.00
C SER A 399 8.59 -2.86 35.37
N GLY A 400 7.69 -2.10 34.75
CA GLY A 400 7.62 -0.66 34.94
C GLY A 400 8.58 0.08 34.01
N GLY A 401 8.11 0.29 32.77
CA GLY A 401 8.50 1.41 31.92
C GLY A 401 7.29 2.32 31.79
N ASN A 402 7.49 3.62 31.62
CA ASN A 402 6.42 4.62 31.58
C ASN A 402 5.35 4.22 30.55
N SER A 403 4.16 3.79 31.01
CA SER A 403 3.00 3.42 30.18
C SER A 403 2.47 4.58 29.32
N PHE A 404 3.14 5.73 29.33
CA PHE A 404 2.75 6.97 28.66
C PHE A 404 3.78 7.51 27.66
N ARG A 405 4.71 6.69 27.13
CA ARG A 405 5.56 7.14 26.01
C ARG A 405 5.75 6.04 24.96
N THR A 406 4.85 5.98 24.00
CA THR A 406 4.89 4.97 22.93
C THR A 406 4.47 5.62 21.62
N GLY A 407 5.17 6.69 21.20
CA GLY A 407 4.86 7.39 19.96
C GLY A 407 4.83 6.39 18.82
N ASN A 408 3.62 6.05 18.35
CA ASN A 408 3.46 5.06 17.29
C ASN A 408 3.30 5.81 15.98
N LEU A 409 4.27 5.63 15.10
CA LEU A 409 4.30 6.04 13.71
C LEU A 409 3.17 5.33 12.96
N ASN A 410 2.02 6.00 12.83
CA ASN A 410 0.89 5.44 12.12
C ASN A 410 0.92 5.84 10.64
N ILE A 411 1.49 4.96 9.82
CA ILE A 411 1.57 5.14 8.36
C ILE A 411 0.55 4.25 7.59
N ASN A 412 -0.34 3.54 8.29
CA ASN A 412 -1.13 2.47 7.67
C ASN A 412 -2.01 2.92 6.49
N GLY A 413 -1.81 2.25 5.34
CA GLY A 413 -2.70 2.27 4.16
C GLY A 413 -2.68 3.55 3.31
N ARG A 414 -1.85 4.53 3.65
CA ARG A 414 -1.81 5.82 2.94
C ARG A 414 -0.86 5.78 1.75
N LYS A 415 -1.24 6.47 0.67
CA LYS A 415 -0.38 6.70 -0.50
C LYS A 415 0.50 7.92 -0.23
N TYR A 416 1.78 7.81 -0.57
CA TYR A 416 2.74 8.90 -0.53
C TYR A 416 3.22 9.20 -1.94
N PHE A 417 3.46 10.48 -2.23
CA PHE A 417 3.81 10.95 -3.57
C PHE A 417 5.08 11.75 -3.54
N LYS A 418 6.12 11.28 -4.25
CA LYS A 418 7.48 11.82 -4.29
C LYS A 418 7.51 13.35 -4.27
N GLY A 419 8.20 13.92 -3.28
CA GLY A 419 8.45 15.36 -3.18
C GLY A 419 7.23 16.21 -2.80
N LEU A 420 6.06 15.61 -2.60
CA LEU A 420 4.89 16.31 -2.10
C LEU A 420 4.85 16.31 -0.58
N THR A 421 4.21 17.33 -0.02
CA THR A 421 3.97 17.41 1.40
C THR A 421 2.77 16.53 1.78
N GLY A 422 2.96 15.62 2.74
CA GLY A 422 1.92 14.78 3.35
C GLY A 422 1.96 14.84 4.88
N ILE A 423 0.95 14.29 5.56
CA ILE A 423 0.89 14.29 7.03
C ILE A 423 1.10 12.88 7.57
N VAL A 424 2.04 12.75 8.49
CA VAL A 424 2.27 11.56 9.30
C VAL A 424 1.72 11.82 10.69
N ASN A 425 0.80 10.95 11.12
CA ASN A 425 0.18 11.05 12.43
C ASN A 425 0.92 10.15 13.41
N PHE A 426 1.14 10.68 14.59
CA PHE A 426 1.64 9.93 15.73
C PHE A 426 0.53 9.76 16.75
N THR A 427 0.52 8.61 17.42
CA THR A 427 -0.39 8.34 18.53
C THR A 427 0.40 8.08 19.80
N ASN A 428 -0.22 8.27 20.97
CA ASN A 428 0.39 8.05 22.28
C ASN A 428 1.66 8.88 22.53
N LEU A 429 1.65 10.15 22.10
CA LEU A 429 2.73 11.12 22.36
C LEU A 429 2.78 11.49 23.85
N SER A 430 4.00 11.75 24.34
CA SER A 430 4.23 12.09 25.74
C SER A 430 4.09 13.59 26.00
N ASP A 431 3.56 13.98 27.17
CA ASP A 431 3.55 15.39 27.65
C ASP A 431 4.94 16.04 27.78
N SER A 432 6.00 15.24 27.70
CA SER A 432 7.39 15.71 27.77
C SER A 432 8.20 15.30 26.56
N LEU A 433 7.50 14.97 25.48
CA LEU A 433 8.01 15.08 24.13
C LEU A 433 8.31 16.56 23.89
N ASN A 434 9.48 16.82 23.31
CA ASN A 434 9.83 18.13 22.77
C ASN A 434 9.79 18.07 21.26
N SER A 435 10.39 17.08 20.63
CA SER A 435 10.40 17.00 19.17
C SER A 435 10.46 15.56 18.66
N ILE A 436 10.10 15.37 17.39
CA ILE A 436 10.09 14.10 16.67
C ILE A 436 10.91 14.30 15.40
N LYS A 437 11.98 13.56 15.21
CA LYS A 437 12.74 13.51 13.95
C LYS A 437 12.28 12.33 13.12
N LEU A 438 12.05 12.53 11.83
CA LEU A 438 11.68 11.45 10.91
C LEU A 438 12.76 11.22 9.87
N TYR A 439 12.95 9.95 9.54
CA TYR A 439 13.91 9.46 8.57
C TYR A 439 13.23 8.48 7.62
N TYR A 440 13.81 8.32 6.43
CA TYR A 440 13.48 7.22 5.53
C TYR A 440 14.73 6.44 5.14
N SER A 441 14.53 5.21 4.71
CA SER A 441 15.57 4.35 4.16
C SER A 441 15.02 3.42 3.09
N THR A 442 15.74 3.37 1.96
CA THR A 442 15.51 2.42 0.86
C THR A 442 16.33 1.13 1.04
N ASP A 443 17.06 0.98 2.13
CA ASP A 443 18.03 -0.10 2.39
C ASP A 443 17.91 -0.65 3.82
N ASN A 444 16.68 -0.72 4.34
CA ASN A 444 16.36 -1.28 5.66
C ASN A 444 17.13 -0.63 6.83
N PHE A 445 17.28 0.69 6.74
CA PHE A 445 17.99 1.57 7.67
C PHE A 445 19.49 1.34 7.79
N ALA A 446 20.13 0.69 6.81
CA ALA A 446 21.59 0.75 6.68
C ALA A 446 22.06 2.21 6.50
N HIS A 447 21.27 3.03 5.79
CA HIS A 447 21.44 4.48 5.74
C HIS A 447 20.11 5.19 6.04
N LYS A 448 20.11 6.05 7.07
CA LYS A 448 18.97 6.92 7.40
C LYS A 448 19.10 8.25 6.65
N ASN A 449 18.08 8.60 5.87
CA ASN A 449 17.97 9.91 5.24
C ASN A 449 16.98 10.75 6.05
N TYR A 450 17.45 11.88 6.56
CA TYR A 450 16.63 12.79 7.37
C TYR A 450 15.55 13.45 6.52
N ILE A 451 14.32 13.47 7.03
CA ILE A 451 13.20 14.14 6.39
C ILE A 451 12.88 15.47 7.06
N GLY A 452 12.72 15.47 8.38
CA GLY A 452 12.28 16.66 9.11
C GLY A 452 12.06 16.42 10.60
N GLU A 453 11.80 17.50 11.34
CA GLU A 453 11.55 17.52 12.78
C GLU A 453 10.27 18.31 13.09
N SER A 454 9.41 17.80 14.00
CA SER A 454 8.17 18.48 14.45
C SER A 454 7.91 18.25 15.94
N PHE A 455 6.96 19.00 16.50
CA PHE A 455 6.66 19.07 17.93
C PHE A 455 5.34 18.35 18.31
N ASP A 456 4.38 18.23 17.37
CA ASP A 456 3.05 17.65 17.62
C ASP A 456 2.68 16.59 16.55
N THR A 457 2.46 17.04 15.32
CA THR A 457 2.22 16.24 14.11
C THR A 457 3.27 16.61 13.08
N LEU A 458 3.88 15.63 12.42
CA LEU A 458 4.89 15.93 11.41
C LEU A 458 4.22 16.07 10.04
N ILE A 459 4.31 17.29 9.52
CA ILE A 459 4.17 17.60 8.11
C ILE A 459 5.46 17.15 7.44
N VAL A 460 5.36 16.15 6.56
CA VAL A 460 6.51 15.48 5.96
C VAL A 460 6.56 15.84 4.47
N LEU A 461 7.67 16.42 4.02
CA LEU A 461 8.06 16.32 2.62
C LEU A 461 8.36 14.84 2.34
N THR A 462 7.49 14.19 1.59
CA THR A 462 7.72 12.80 1.22
C THR A 462 9.08 12.64 0.53
N PRO A 463 9.73 11.48 0.68
CA PRO A 463 11.06 11.26 0.13
C PRO A 463 11.14 11.62 -1.36
N SER A 464 12.25 12.20 -1.79
CA SER A 464 12.49 12.62 -3.18
C SER A 464 12.84 11.46 -4.12
N PHE A 465 12.37 10.24 -3.84
CA PHE A 465 12.62 9.05 -4.64
C PHE A 465 11.30 8.32 -4.97
N ASN A 466 11.33 7.44 -5.97
CA ASN A 466 10.20 6.60 -6.37
C ASN A 466 10.51 5.14 -5.99
N GLY A 467 9.62 4.47 -5.26
CA GLY A 467 9.78 3.07 -4.85
C GLY A 467 9.40 2.78 -3.41
N SER A 468 9.80 1.61 -2.92
CA SER A 468 9.56 1.15 -1.55
C SER A 468 10.59 1.73 -0.56
N THR A 469 10.13 2.23 0.59
CA THR A 469 10.99 2.70 1.70
C THR A 469 10.39 2.39 3.05
N ASN A 470 11.24 2.22 4.05
CA ASN A 470 10.84 2.22 5.44
C ASN A 470 10.96 3.64 6.01
N PHE A 471 10.11 3.97 6.99
CA PHE A 471 10.20 5.21 7.77
C PHE A 471 10.57 4.90 9.21
N SER A 472 11.40 5.73 9.82
CA SER A 472 11.68 5.68 11.26
C SER A 472 11.55 7.06 11.89
N ALA A 473 11.16 7.08 13.15
CA ALA A 473 10.99 8.27 13.95
C ALA A 473 11.89 8.19 15.20
N GLU A 474 12.45 9.32 15.63
CA GLU A 474 13.13 9.49 16.91
C GLU A 474 12.35 10.53 17.72
N PHE A 475 11.88 10.14 18.90
CA PHE A 475 11.16 11.01 19.82
C PHE A 475 12.15 11.59 20.82
N LEU A 476 12.18 12.91 21.01
CA LEU A 476 13.20 13.62 21.77
C LEU A 476 12.58 14.44 22.91
N LYS A 477 13.30 14.52 24.04
CA LYS A 477 13.03 15.43 25.18
C LYS A 477 13.59 16.82 24.93
N LEU A 478 13.18 17.77 25.77
CA LEU A 478 13.83 19.08 25.85
C LEU A 478 15.32 18.90 26.11
N GLY A 479 16.17 19.49 25.27
CA GLY A 479 17.62 19.27 25.30
C GLY A 479 18.13 18.14 24.38
N GLY A 480 17.26 17.51 23.59
CA GLY A 480 17.63 16.57 22.53
C GLY A 480 17.92 15.14 23.00
N ALA A 481 17.65 14.80 24.26
CA ALA A 481 17.79 13.43 24.75
C ALA A 481 16.74 12.52 24.13
N LEU A 482 17.16 11.36 23.61
CA LEU A 482 16.27 10.37 23.03
C LEU A 482 15.29 9.83 24.07
N LEU A 483 14.01 9.76 23.69
CA LEU A 483 12.92 9.18 24.47
C LEU A 483 12.57 7.77 24.02
N ALA A 484 12.47 7.60 22.71
CA ALA A 484 12.09 6.38 22.01
C ALA A 484 12.45 6.55 20.53
N THR A 485 12.51 5.45 19.80
CA THR A 485 12.38 5.43 18.35
C THR A 485 11.14 4.63 17.96
N ASP A 486 10.72 4.73 16.70
CA ASP A 486 9.72 3.83 16.12
C ASP A 486 10.01 3.68 14.62
N GLY A 487 9.54 2.62 13.99
CA GLY A 487 9.79 2.37 12.58
C GLY A 487 8.80 1.41 11.94
N THR A 488 8.64 1.54 10.62
CA THR A 488 7.79 0.63 9.85
C THR A 488 8.55 -0.63 9.47
N PHE A 489 8.03 -1.78 9.87
CA PHE A 489 8.57 -3.09 9.46
C PHE A 489 8.34 -3.38 7.97
N TYR A 490 7.19 -2.95 7.44
CA TYR A 490 6.84 -3.12 6.03
C TYR A 490 7.15 -1.86 5.24
N PRO A 491 7.79 -1.99 4.07
CA PRO A 491 8.12 -0.85 3.25
C PRO A 491 6.86 -0.24 2.61
N ILE A 492 6.85 1.07 2.54
CA ILE A 492 5.78 1.91 1.98
C ILE A 492 6.18 2.36 0.59
N ASN A 493 5.23 2.28 -0.34
CA ASN A 493 5.46 2.72 -1.72
C ASN A 493 5.24 4.23 -1.84
N VAL A 494 6.31 4.95 -2.18
CA VAL A 494 6.29 6.34 -2.61
C VAL A 494 6.13 6.37 -4.12
N ASN A 495 5.00 6.89 -4.59
CA ASN A 495 4.67 6.96 -6.02
C ASN A 495 5.22 8.23 -6.64
N SER A 496 5.68 8.18 -7.89
CA SER A 496 5.92 9.39 -8.66
C SER A 496 4.62 9.95 -9.21
N ILE A 497 4.55 11.28 -9.28
CA ILE A 497 3.60 11.99 -10.13
C ILE A 497 4.44 12.61 -11.25
N ASP A 498 4.03 12.38 -12.48
CA ASP A 498 4.67 13.00 -13.63
C ASP A 498 3.82 14.21 -14.01
N ASP A 499 4.35 15.40 -13.85
CA ASP A 499 3.76 16.63 -14.35
C ASP A 499 4.70 17.31 -15.35
N THR A 500 4.16 18.28 -16.08
CA THR A 500 5.01 19.24 -16.79
C THR A 500 5.52 20.28 -15.81
N ASN A 501 6.75 20.80 -16.03
CA ASN A 501 7.38 21.83 -15.20
C ASN A 501 6.52 23.09 -14.89
N ASN A 502 5.42 23.31 -15.60
CA ASN A 502 4.51 24.44 -15.38
C ASN A 502 3.44 24.16 -14.29
N LEU A 503 3.36 22.92 -13.80
CA LEU A 503 2.54 22.54 -12.67
C LEU A 503 3.44 22.35 -11.47
N LEU A 504 3.26 23.17 -10.43
CA LEU A 504 4.00 23.04 -9.18
C LEU A 504 3.05 22.41 -8.16
N LEU A 505 2.95 21.08 -8.16
CA LEU A 505 2.23 20.37 -7.10
C LEU A 505 2.95 20.60 -5.76
N LYS A 506 2.22 21.08 -4.76
CA LYS A 506 2.76 21.44 -3.44
C LYS A 506 2.38 20.40 -2.39
N SER A 507 1.15 19.91 -2.44
CA SER A 507 0.58 19.04 -1.40
C SER A 507 -0.61 18.23 -1.88
N TYR A 508 -1.10 17.34 -1.01
CA TYR A 508 -2.30 16.54 -1.24
C TYR A 508 -3.03 16.25 0.07
N THR A 509 -4.33 15.98 0.01
CA THR A 509 -5.13 15.56 1.17
C THR A 509 -5.03 14.04 1.33
N TYR A 510 -4.59 13.57 2.49
CA TYR A 510 -4.33 12.16 2.80
C TYR A 510 -5.54 11.43 3.40
N ASP A 511 -6.57 12.16 3.83
CA ASP A 511 -7.75 11.58 4.49
C ASP A 511 -8.79 11.02 3.49
N ASN A 512 -8.69 11.42 2.22
CA ASN A 512 -9.65 11.12 1.18
C ASN A 512 -9.10 10.02 0.26
N SER A 513 -9.66 8.81 0.33
CA SER A 513 -9.39 7.80 -0.71
C SER A 513 -10.04 8.15 -2.05
N SER A 514 -10.99 9.09 -2.08
CA SER A 514 -11.66 9.55 -3.29
C SER A 514 -12.18 10.99 -3.18
N ALA A 515 -11.77 11.85 -4.11
CA ALA A 515 -12.34 13.17 -4.34
C ALA A 515 -12.96 13.23 -5.75
N TYR A 516 -14.17 13.77 -5.86
CA TYR A 516 -14.91 13.85 -7.12
C TYR A 516 -15.01 15.27 -7.66
N SER A 517 -15.07 16.25 -6.77
CA SER A 517 -15.06 17.67 -7.11
C SER A 517 -14.65 18.49 -5.90
N SER A 518 -14.29 19.74 -6.13
CA SER A 518 -13.98 20.71 -5.08
C SER A 518 -14.65 22.06 -5.36
N LEU A 519 -14.84 22.87 -4.33
CA LEU A 519 -15.45 24.19 -4.41
C LEU A 519 -14.77 25.12 -3.43
N LEU A 520 -14.53 26.36 -3.86
CA LEU A 520 -13.95 27.39 -3.01
C LEU A 520 -15.04 28.34 -2.50
N LYS A 521 -15.01 28.65 -1.20
CA LYS A 521 -15.87 29.67 -0.57
C LYS A 521 -15.06 30.46 0.45
N GLY A 522 -14.51 31.60 0.02
CA GLY A 522 -13.50 32.33 0.81
C GLY A 522 -12.28 31.43 1.02
N ASP A 523 -11.77 31.38 2.26
CA ASP A 523 -10.61 30.55 2.61
C ASP A 523 -10.97 29.09 2.90
N THR A 524 -12.20 28.67 2.61
CA THR A 524 -12.63 27.27 2.79
C THR A 524 -12.71 26.55 1.46
N LEU A 525 -11.98 25.44 1.35
CA LEU A 525 -12.09 24.48 0.27
C LEU A 525 -13.00 23.32 0.67
N ILE A 526 -14.01 23.06 -0.14
CA ILE A 526 -15.04 22.07 0.13
C ILE A 526 -14.86 20.96 -0.88
N VAL A 527 -14.60 19.75 -0.39
CA VAL A 527 -14.29 18.58 -1.20
C VAL A 527 -15.44 17.60 -1.13
N LEU A 528 -15.94 17.22 -2.29
CA LEU A 528 -16.96 16.19 -2.46
C LEU A 528 -16.26 14.83 -2.54
N ALA A 529 -16.51 13.97 -1.56
CA ALA A 529 -15.84 12.68 -1.41
C ALA A 529 -16.78 11.51 -1.73
N GLY A 530 -16.23 10.29 -1.83
CA GLY A 530 -16.99 9.06 -2.04
C GLY A 530 -18.06 8.75 -0.99
N ASN A 531 -18.02 9.43 0.15
CA ASN A 531 -18.89 9.16 1.30
C ASN A 531 -19.38 10.43 2.00
N GLY A 532 -19.41 11.57 1.32
CA GLY A 532 -19.99 12.79 1.85
C GLY A 532 -19.21 14.05 1.50
N ILE A 533 -19.13 14.98 2.44
CA ILE A 533 -18.56 16.32 2.25
C ILE A 533 -17.48 16.58 3.28
N ARG A 534 -16.38 17.19 2.85
CA ARG A 534 -15.30 17.63 3.74
C ARG A 534 -14.99 19.09 3.50
N GLU A 535 -14.75 19.84 4.56
CA GLU A 535 -14.29 21.22 4.48
C GLU A 535 -12.87 21.31 5.01
N TYR A 536 -12.02 21.96 4.22
CA TYR A 536 -10.65 22.27 4.57
C TYR A 536 -10.48 23.78 4.65
N LEU A 537 -9.86 24.26 5.72
CA LEU A 537 -9.36 25.62 5.78
C LEU A 537 -8.06 25.70 4.98
N LEU A 538 -8.02 26.62 4.02
CA LEU A 538 -6.82 27.02 3.33
C LEU A 538 -6.11 28.05 4.21
N THR A 539 -4.97 27.65 4.76
CA THR A 539 -4.07 28.55 5.48
C THR A 539 -2.99 29.04 4.51
N ASP A 540 -2.21 30.04 4.92
CA ASP A 540 -0.98 30.44 4.24
C ASP A 540 0.08 29.31 4.20
N GLU A 541 -0.07 28.32 5.09
CA GLU A 541 0.67 27.08 5.07
C GLU A 541 0.22 26.21 3.87
N THR A 542 1.16 25.57 3.20
CA THR A 542 0.94 24.81 1.95
C THR A 542 0.02 23.58 2.09
N LEU A 543 -0.62 23.37 3.24
CA LEU A 543 -1.46 22.21 3.55
C LEU A 543 -2.85 22.63 4.03
N PRO A 544 -3.93 22.08 3.42
CA PRO A 544 -5.27 22.30 3.91
C PRO A 544 -5.50 21.61 5.25
N GLN A 545 -6.09 22.32 6.20
CA GLN A 545 -6.49 21.76 7.48
C GLN A 545 -7.94 21.30 7.41
N LEU A 546 -8.23 20.02 7.68
CA LEU A 546 -9.60 19.53 7.78
C LEU A 546 -10.30 20.18 8.97
N ILE A 547 -11.35 20.97 8.71
CA ILE A 547 -12.14 21.66 9.75
C ILE A 547 -13.52 21.03 9.96
N TYR A 548 -14.03 20.29 8.97
CA TYR A 548 -15.32 19.63 9.07
C TYR A 548 -15.39 18.41 8.14
N SER A 549 -16.07 17.35 8.59
CA SER A 549 -16.36 16.18 7.76
C SER A 549 -17.76 15.66 8.06
N ARG A 550 -18.57 15.47 7.01
CA ARG A 550 -19.86 14.78 7.05
C ARG A 550 -19.75 13.48 6.27
N ASN A 551 -20.09 12.38 6.93
CA ASN A 551 -20.17 11.06 6.31
C ASN A 551 -21.61 10.56 6.33
N ASP A 552 -22.29 10.65 5.20
CA ASP A 552 -23.69 10.21 5.04
C ASP A 552 -23.83 9.06 4.04
N GLY A 553 -22.71 8.47 3.62
CA GLY A 553 -22.68 7.34 2.68
C GLY A 553 -22.99 7.71 1.23
N ASN A 554 -23.34 8.96 0.92
CA ASN A 554 -23.56 9.39 -0.46
C ASN A 554 -22.24 9.77 -1.13
N THR A 555 -22.13 9.48 -2.42
CA THR A 555 -21.07 10.06 -3.27
C THR A 555 -21.62 11.28 -4.02
N TYR A 556 -20.97 12.43 -3.86
CA TYR A 556 -21.33 13.66 -4.57
C TYR A 556 -20.33 13.94 -5.70
N LYS A 557 -20.82 14.30 -6.90
CA LYS A 557 -19.99 14.52 -8.10
C LYS A 557 -19.70 15.98 -8.40
N SER A 558 -20.63 16.86 -8.08
CA SER A 558 -20.53 18.30 -8.30
C SER A 558 -21.43 19.01 -7.30
N ALA A 559 -21.17 20.30 -7.10
CA ALA A 559 -22.01 21.14 -6.28
C ALA A 559 -21.89 22.61 -6.68
N GLN A 560 -22.82 23.42 -6.17
CA GLN A 560 -22.82 24.87 -6.37
C GLN A 560 -23.35 25.58 -5.12
N PHE A 561 -22.77 26.73 -4.80
CA PHE A 561 -23.20 27.56 -3.68
C PHE A 561 -24.28 28.54 -4.08
N LEU A 562 -25.35 28.57 -3.30
CA LEU A 562 -26.41 29.57 -3.31
C LEU A 562 -26.47 30.22 -1.92
N ASN A 563 -25.75 31.33 -1.75
CA ASN A 563 -25.53 31.97 -0.45
C ASN A 563 -24.83 31.01 0.53
N ASP A 564 -25.53 30.63 1.61
CA ASP A 564 -25.10 29.67 2.65
C ASP A 564 -25.70 28.26 2.43
N THR A 565 -26.40 28.05 1.32
CA THR A 565 -26.93 26.74 0.91
C THR A 565 -26.04 26.17 -0.18
N ILE A 566 -25.76 24.87 -0.12
CA ILE A 566 -25.09 24.13 -1.19
C ILE A 566 -26.12 23.24 -1.90
N ILE A 567 -26.09 23.24 -3.23
CA ILE A 567 -26.82 22.28 -4.05
C ILE A 567 -25.81 21.23 -4.50
N LEU A 568 -26.11 19.95 -4.29
CA LEU A 568 -25.21 18.82 -4.60
C LEU A 568 -25.88 17.86 -5.58
N ALA A 569 -25.10 17.30 -6.49
CA ALA A 569 -25.51 16.14 -7.30
C ALA A 569 -24.87 14.87 -6.76
N GLY A 570 -25.71 13.93 -6.32
CA GLY A 570 -25.31 12.59 -5.88
C GLY A 570 -25.26 11.58 -7.03
N ILE A 571 -24.32 10.63 -6.97
CA ILE A 571 -24.22 9.56 -7.98
C ILE A 571 -25.43 8.62 -7.93
N GLU A 572 -25.92 8.29 -6.74
CA GLU A 572 -26.94 7.23 -6.57
C GLU A 572 -28.29 7.80 -6.12
N SER A 573 -28.34 9.08 -5.73
CA SER A 573 -29.37 9.57 -4.83
C SER A 573 -30.04 10.89 -5.28
N GLY A 574 -29.73 11.41 -6.47
CA GLY A 574 -30.37 12.60 -7.03
C GLY A 574 -29.75 13.93 -6.62
N VAL A 575 -30.54 15.01 -6.64
CA VAL A 575 -30.11 16.38 -6.31
C VAL A 575 -30.47 16.70 -4.86
N PHE A 576 -29.54 17.30 -4.12
CA PHE A 576 -29.70 17.65 -2.71
C PHE A 576 -29.54 19.14 -2.50
N SER A 577 -30.28 19.67 -1.54
CA SER A 577 -30.13 21.03 -1.04
C SER A 577 -29.76 20.95 0.45
N MET A 578 -28.65 21.56 0.84
CA MET A 578 -28.17 21.52 2.23
C MET A 578 -27.76 22.89 2.73
N LYS A 579 -28.13 23.22 3.96
CA LYS A 579 -27.74 24.47 4.62
C LYS A 579 -26.40 24.31 5.33
N ARG A 580 -25.44 25.19 5.05
CA ARG A 580 -24.17 25.30 5.77
C ARG A 580 -24.35 26.17 7.02
N LYS A 581 -24.54 25.57 8.20
CA LYS A 581 -24.61 26.27 9.49
C LYS A 581 -24.02 25.38 10.58
N ASN A 582 -22.75 25.60 10.94
CA ASN A 582 -21.97 24.74 11.85
C ASN A 582 -21.99 23.26 11.41
N GLY A 583 -21.81 23.04 10.09
CA GLY A 583 -21.98 21.77 9.40
C GLY A 583 -23.08 21.84 8.33
N TYR A 584 -23.45 20.69 7.77
CA TYR A 584 -24.48 20.60 6.72
C TYR A 584 -25.75 19.95 7.25
N THR A 585 -26.87 20.65 7.11
CA THR A 585 -28.22 20.12 7.41
C THR A 585 -29.01 20.00 6.12
N ASP A 586 -29.67 18.86 5.92
CA ASP A 586 -30.48 18.63 4.73
C ASP A 586 -31.71 19.53 4.74
N ILE A 587 -31.99 20.15 3.59
CA ILE A 587 -33.20 20.93 3.35
C ILE A 587 -34.20 20.09 2.56
N ASP A 588 -33.76 19.58 1.40
CA ASP A 588 -34.60 18.81 0.49
C ASP A 588 -33.76 17.92 -0.43
N THR A 589 -34.39 16.88 -0.99
CA THR A 589 -33.77 15.93 -1.92
C THR A 589 -34.76 15.59 -3.04
N PHE A 590 -34.31 15.73 -4.29
CA PHE A 590 -35.03 15.28 -5.47
C PHE A 590 -34.35 14.05 -6.09
N TYR A 591 -35.04 12.90 -6.07
CA TYR A 591 -34.54 11.66 -6.65
C TYR A 591 -34.79 11.58 -8.16
N THR A 592 -33.75 11.27 -8.92
CA THR A 592 -33.81 11.02 -10.36
C THR A 592 -34.03 9.55 -10.69
N SER A 593 -34.47 9.24 -11.92
CA SER A 593 -34.67 7.84 -12.38
C SER A 593 -33.38 7.04 -12.60
N GLY A 594 -32.22 7.58 -12.23
CA GLY A 594 -30.90 6.98 -12.39
C GLY A 594 -29.81 7.93 -11.95
N SER A 595 -28.56 7.48 -12.05
CA SER A 595 -27.40 8.26 -11.63
C SER A 595 -27.27 9.58 -12.37
N LEU A 596 -26.98 10.64 -11.61
CA LEU A 596 -26.65 11.93 -12.21
C LEU A 596 -25.30 11.84 -12.93
N ALA A 597 -25.33 12.28 -14.18
CA ALA A 597 -24.17 12.48 -15.01
C ALA A 597 -23.58 13.87 -14.76
N ASP A 598 -24.44 14.89 -14.68
CA ASP A 598 -24.06 16.30 -14.56
C ASP A 598 -25.24 17.14 -14.01
N PHE A 599 -24.97 18.37 -13.56
CA PHE A 599 -26.01 19.37 -13.35
C PHE A 599 -25.47 20.79 -13.48
N GLU A 600 -26.35 21.73 -13.81
CA GLU A 600 -26.07 23.15 -13.91
C GLU A 600 -27.14 23.94 -13.14
N TYR A 601 -26.77 25.06 -12.51
CA TYR A 601 -27.74 26.00 -11.94
C TYR A 601 -27.74 27.35 -12.66
N LYS A 602 -28.93 27.84 -12.98
CA LYS A 602 -29.14 29.16 -13.59
C LYS A 602 -30.41 29.81 -13.07
N ASP A 603 -30.28 31.04 -12.57
CA ASP A 603 -31.38 31.96 -12.25
C ASP A 603 -32.57 31.30 -11.50
N GLY A 604 -32.27 30.49 -10.47
CA GLY A 604 -33.28 29.82 -9.65
C GLY A 604 -33.68 28.42 -10.11
N VAL A 605 -33.03 27.85 -11.12
CA VAL A 605 -33.35 26.53 -11.67
C VAL A 605 -32.13 25.62 -11.64
N VAL A 606 -32.31 24.37 -11.21
CA VAL A 606 -31.36 23.28 -11.37
C VAL A 606 -31.73 22.47 -12.60
N LEU A 607 -30.81 22.37 -13.55
CA LEU A 607 -30.87 21.48 -14.69
C LEU A 607 -30.06 20.24 -14.37
N ALA A 608 -30.71 19.13 -14.04
CA ALA A 608 -30.04 17.89 -13.62
C ALA A 608 -30.14 16.81 -14.69
N VAL A 609 -29.02 16.22 -15.10
CA VAL A 609 -28.95 15.22 -16.17
C VAL A 609 -28.67 13.85 -15.59
N SER A 610 -29.54 12.89 -15.88
CA SER A 610 -29.25 11.46 -15.80
C SER A 610 -29.01 10.89 -17.20
N ALA A 611 -28.52 9.65 -17.29
CA ALA A 611 -28.38 8.97 -18.58
C ALA A 611 -29.69 8.87 -19.39
N SER A 612 -30.85 9.00 -18.74
CA SER A 612 -32.19 8.79 -19.32
C SER A 612 -33.05 10.04 -19.43
N ALA A 613 -32.73 11.12 -18.71
CA ALA A 613 -33.56 12.32 -18.67
C ALA A 613 -32.77 13.57 -18.26
N LEU A 614 -33.25 14.72 -18.71
CA LEU A 614 -32.90 16.04 -18.18
C LEU A 614 -34.09 16.55 -17.36
N TYR A 615 -33.84 16.96 -16.12
CA TYR A 615 -34.83 17.50 -15.19
C TYR A 615 -34.62 19.00 -15.02
N ALA A 616 -35.70 19.80 -15.09
CA ALA A 616 -35.69 21.19 -14.66
C ALA A 616 -36.38 21.30 -13.28
N LEU A 617 -35.65 21.75 -12.28
CA LEU A 617 -36.13 21.89 -10.90
C LEU A 617 -36.06 23.36 -10.49
N ASN A 618 -37.20 23.98 -10.23
CA ASN A 618 -37.23 25.33 -9.65
C ASN A 618 -36.82 25.25 -8.18
N ILE A 619 -35.93 26.15 -7.76
CA ILE A 619 -35.54 26.31 -6.36
C ILE A 619 -36.46 27.35 -5.72
N ASN A 620 -37.23 26.91 -4.74
CA ASN A 620 -38.09 27.78 -3.94
C ASN A 620 -37.23 28.69 -3.02
N PRO A 621 -37.76 29.79 -2.47
CA PRO A 621 -37.01 30.66 -1.56
C PRO A 621 -36.47 29.98 -0.29
N ASP A 622 -37.05 28.85 0.12
CA ASP A 622 -36.59 28.01 1.23
C ASP A 622 -35.58 26.94 0.80
N PHE A 623 -35.17 26.95 -0.48
CA PHE A 623 -34.28 26.01 -1.14
C PHE A 623 -34.81 24.58 -1.30
N SER A 624 -36.12 24.37 -1.21
CA SER A 624 -36.77 23.13 -1.66
C SER A 624 -36.92 23.08 -3.18
N PHE A 625 -37.04 21.88 -3.74
CA PHE A 625 -37.15 21.63 -5.18
C PHE A 625 -38.61 21.50 -5.62
N SER A 626 -38.99 22.28 -6.63
CA SER A 626 -40.27 22.16 -7.35
C SER A 626 -40.00 21.69 -8.78
N PRO A 627 -40.26 20.42 -9.13
CA PRO A 627 -40.05 19.93 -10.49
C PRO A 627 -40.89 20.72 -11.48
N SER A 628 -40.24 21.38 -12.44
CA SER A 628 -40.91 22.14 -13.49
C SER A 628 -41.20 21.28 -14.71
N ASP A 629 -40.23 20.48 -15.16
CA ASP A 629 -40.34 19.71 -16.40
C ASP A 629 -39.30 18.59 -16.46
N THR A 630 -39.48 17.66 -17.40
CA THR A 630 -38.53 16.57 -17.69
C THR A 630 -38.46 16.32 -19.19
N PHE A 631 -37.26 16.42 -19.75
CA PHE A 631 -36.97 16.09 -21.14
C PHE A 631 -36.38 14.68 -21.26
N ALA A 632 -36.92 13.89 -22.19
CA ALA A 632 -36.61 12.47 -22.31
C ALA A 632 -36.91 11.93 -23.72
N GLU A 633 -36.20 12.39 -24.75
CA GLU A 633 -36.42 12.05 -26.17
C GLU A 633 -35.40 11.05 -26.76
N GLY A 634 -35.83 10.23 -27.72
CA GLY A 634 -34.97 9.26 -28.42
C GLY A 634 -35.08 7.82 -27.89
N SER A 635 -34.95 6.83 -28.80
CA SER A 635 -35.07 5.40 -28.49
C SER A 635 -33.77 4.78 -27.93
N ARG A 636 -32.64 5.44 -28.13
CA ARG A 636 -31.32 5.11 -27.58
C ARG A 636 -30.66 6.40 -27.13
N LYS A 637 -30.93 6.80 -25.89
CA LYS A 637 -30.42 8.04 -25.28
C LYS A 637 -29.35 7.72 -24.25
N GLN A 638 -28.31 8.53 -24.22
CA GLN A 638 -27.31 8.51 -23.18
C GLN A 638 -26.89 9.96 -22.91
N TYR A 639 -27.73 10.70 -22.18
CA TYR A 639 -27.39 12.08 -21.84
C TYR A 639 -26.25 12.12 -20.83
N THR A 640 -25.33 13.05 -21.02
CA THR A 640 -24.08 13.05 -20.26
C THR A 640 -23.74 14.38 -19.59
N SER A 641 -24.16 15.51 -20.14
CA SER A 641 -23.85 16.84 -19.62
C SER A 641 -24.85 17.88 -20.08
N VAL A 642 -24.98 18.96 -19.29
CA VAL A 642 -25.81 20.11 -19.62
C VAL A 642 -25.02 21.39 -19.42
N SER A 643 -25.16 22.32 -20.35
CA SER A 643 -24.70 23.71 -20.18
C SER A 643 -25.82 24.67 -20.57
N VAL A 644 -25.79 25.86 -20.00
CA VAL A 644 -26.82 26.87 -20.23
C VAL A 644 -26.20 28.22 -20.58
N LYS A 645 -26.79 28.89 -21.57
CA LYS A 645 -26.47 30.27 -21.90
C LYS A 645 -27.76 31.04 -22.15
N ASP A 646 -27.93 32.13 -21.40
CA ASP A 646 -29.16 32.93 -21.41
C ASP A 646 -30.39 32.05 -21.16
N SER A 647 -31.26 31.88 -22.16
CA SER A 647 -32.46 31.02 -22.11
C SER A 647 -32.29 29.68 -22.82
N PHE A 648 -31.10 29.33 -23.28
CA PHE A 648 -30.85 28.14 -24.09
C PHE A 648 -30.05 27.09 -23.33
N VAL A 649 -30.53 25.85 -23.40
CA VAL A 649 -29.97 24.66 -22.77
C VAL A 649 -29.36 23.78 -23.84
N TYR A 650 -28.09 23.43 -23.65
CA TYR A 650 -27.30 22.57 -24.51
C TYR A 650 -27.08 21.24 -23.77
N LEU A 651 -27.79 20.20 -24.20
CA LEU A 651 -27.76 18.87 -23.58
C LEU A 651 -27.00 17.91 -24.50
N THR A 652 -25.89 17.35 -24.03
CA THR A 652 -25.14 16.36 -24.81
C THR A 652 -25.75 14.97 -24.65
N ASP A 653 -25.93 14.29 -25.78
CA ASP A 653 -26.31 12.88 -25.88
C ASP A 653 -25.21 12.13 -26.62
N LEU A 654 -24.53 11.21 -25.92
CA LEU A 654 -23.39 10.49 -26.45
C LEU A 654 -23.69 9.72 -27.75
N LEU A 655 -24.96 9.39 -27.98
CA LEU A 655 -25.39 8.60 -29.13
C LEU A 655 -25.99 9.43 -30.27
N ASN A 656 -26.48 10.65 -29.98
CA ASN A 656 -27.31 11.40 -30.93
C ASN A 656 -26.79 12.81 -31.27
N GLY A 657 -25.89 13.38 -30.46
CA GLY A 657 -25.35 14.73 -30.64
C GLY A 657 -25.80 15.69 -29.54
N ILE A 658 -26.18 16.92 -29.90
CA ILE A 658 -26.50 17.97 -28.93
C ILE A 658 -27.96 18.39 -29.10
N TYR A 659 -28.77 18.22 -28.06
CA TYR A 659 -30.10 18.81 -28.01
C TYR A 659 -29.99 20.27 -27.57
N ILE A 660 -30.62 21.15 -28.34
CA ILE A 660 -30.68 22.57 -28.03
C ILE A 660 -32.13 22.91 -27.76
N MET A 661 -32.38 23.38 -26.55
CA MET A 661 -33.72 23.66 -26.03
C MET A 661 -33.77 25.08 -25.51
N LYS A 662 -34.95 25.69 -25.53
CA LYS A 662 -35.19 26.96 -24.85
C LYS A 662 -35.97 26.72 -23.56
N THR A 663 -35.66 27.51 -22.53
CA THR A 663 -36.38 27.53 -21.25
C THR A 663 -36.42 28.96 -20.70
N GLU A 664 -37.42 29.24 -19.86
CA GLU A 664 -37.46 30.49 -19.08
C GLU A 664 -36.83 30.27 -17.71
N PHE A 665 -36.42 31.35 -17.03
CA PHE A 665 -35.86 31.26 -15.68
C PHE A 665 -36.61 32.23 -14.74
N PRO A 666 -37.27 31.75 -13.67
CA PRO A 666 -37.46 30.34 -13.29
C PRO A 666 -38.24 29.54 -14.36
N SER A 667 -38.06 28.22 -14.38
CA SER A 667 -38.54 27.36 -15.45
C SER A 667 -40.06 27.22 -15.44
N SER A 668 -40.65 27.41 -16.62
CA SER A 668 -42.02 26.99 -16.98
C SER A 668 -42.03 25.75 -17.87
N GLY A 669 -40.86 25.14 -18.12
CA GLY A 669 -40.63 23.98 -18.96
C GLY A 669 -39.69 24.21 -20.14
N PHE A 670 -39.40 23.15 -20.87
CA PHE A 670 -38.58 23.16 -22.09
C PHE A 670 -39.48 23.35 -23.32
N TYR A 671 -39.10 24.26 -24.22
CA TYR A 671 -39.82 24.50 -25.46
C TYR A 671 -38.87 24.76 -26.62
N GLY A 672 -39.27 24.37 -27.83
CA GLY A 672 -38.43 24.46 -29.03
C GLY A 672 -37.15 23.64 -28.89
N ASN A 673 -37.24 22.34 -29.11
CA ASN A 673 -36.06 21.47 -29.16
C ASN A 673 -35.63 21.23 -30.62
N TYR A 674 -34.32 21.19 -30.86
CA TYR A 674 -33.78 20.61 -32.08
C TYR A 674 -32.49 19.86 -31.78
N LEU A 675 -32.29 18.75 -32.49
CA LEU A 675 -31.08 17.94 -32.39
C LEU A 675 -30.04 18.44 -33.39
N TYR A 676 -28.91 18.91 -32.89
CA TYR A 676 -27.73 19.18 -33.68
C TYR A 676 -26.88 17.91 -33.75
N SER A 677 -26.97 17.18 -34.86
CA SER A 677 -26.19 15.96 -35.06
C SER A 677 -24.71 16.29 -35.21
N THR A 678 -23.89 15.57 -34.47
CA THR A 678 -22.43 15.71 -34.46
C THR A 678 -21.77 14.41 -34.92
N SER A 679 -20.43 14.41 -35.03
CA SER A 679 -19.66 13.24 -35.48
C SER A 679 -18.66 12.72 -34.44
N TYR A 680 -18.57 13.32 -33.24
CA TYR A 680 -17.43 13.09 -32.34
C TYR A 680 -17.79 12.46 -30.98
N ASN A 681 -19.03 12.01 -30.78
CA ASN A 681 -19.51 11.40 -29.53
C ASN A 681 -19.17 12.27 -28.32
N GLU A 682 -19.82 13.42 -28.25
CA GLU A 682 -19.58 14.47 -27.26
C GLU A 682 -20.15 14.05 -25.91
N ALA A 683 -19.26 13.93 -24.92
CA ALA A 683 -19.56 13.40 -23.60
C ALA A 683 -19.75 14.49 -22.54
N PHE A 684 -19.22 15.69 -22.74
CA PHE A 684 -19.34 16.76 -21.75
C PHE A 684 -19.30 18.12 -22.43
N ALA A 685 -20.03 19.09 -21.89
CA ALA A 685 -20.13 20.44 -22.41
C ALA A 685 -19.77 21.48 -21.36
N ASP A 686 -19.11 22.56 -21.79
CA ASP A 686 -18.95 23.76 -20.98
C ASP A 686 -18.87 25.00 -21.89
N ILE A 687 -19.31 26.16 -21.40
CA ILE A 687 -19.48 27.38 -22.19
C ILE A 687 -18.59 28.50 -21.65
N LYS A 688 -17.84 29.14 -22.55
CA LYS A 688 -17.18 30.43 -22.27
C LYS A 688 -17.64 31.47 -23.26
N SER A 689 -18.29 32.53 -22.77
CA SER A 689 -18.81 33.62 -23.60
C SER A 689 -19.74 33.09 -24.70
N ASP A 690 -19.29 33.10 -25.96
CA ASP A 690 -20.04 32.63 -27.12
C ASP A 690 -19.50 31.30 -27.67
N THR A 691 -18.59 30.62 -26.96
CA THR A 691 -18.03 29.35 -27.43
C THR A 691 -18.44 28.19 -26.52
N LEU A 692 -19.03 27.15 -27.12
CA LEU A 692 -19.31 25.87 -26.51
C LEU A 692 -18.13 24.93 -26.75
N TYR A 693 -17.52 24.43 -25.68
CA TYR A 693 -16.44 23.44 -25.72
C TYR A 693 -16.99 22.07 -25.35
N LEU A 694 -16.62 21.05 -26.12
CA LEU A 694 -17.12 19.69 -25.94
C LEU A 694 -15.98 18.69 -25.81
N ALA A 695 -16.10 17.83 -24.80
CA ALA A 695 -15.24 16.66 -24.65
C ALA A 695 -15.68 15.56 -25.62
N CYS A 696 -14.80 15.12 -26.51
CA CYS A 696 -15.08 14.05 -27.47
C CYS A 696 -14.31 12.79 -27.04
N LEU A 697 -15.03 11.74 -26.61
CA LEU A 697 -14.43 10.57 -25.94
C LEU A 697 -13.22 9.97 -26.63
N ASN A 698 -13.20 9.97 -27.97
CA ASN A 698 -12.12 9.39 -28.78
C ASN A 698 -11.42 10.41 -29.70
N SER A 699 -11.91 11.65 -29.75
CA SER A 699 -11.55 12.61 -30.81
C SER A 699 -10.98 13.93 -30.29
N GLY A 700 -10.83 14.06 -28.97
CA GLY A 700 -10.23 15.22 -28.31
C GLY A 700 -11.25 16.24 -27.87
N VAL A 701 -11.09 17.50 -28.30
CA VAL A 701 -11.99 18.59 -27.94
C VAL A 701 -12.50 19.29 -29.18
N SER A 702 -13.81 19.41 -29.30
CA SER A 702 -14.46 20.22 -30.31
C SER A 702 -14.96 21.55 -29.73
N SER A 703 -15.06 22.56 -30.59
CA SER A 703 -15.52 23.89 -30.23
C SER A 703 -16.52 24.42 -31.25
N TYR A 704 -17.57 25.07 -30.75
CA TYR A 704 -18.66 25.61 -31.55
C TYR A 704 -18.93 27.05 -31.14
N LEU A 705 -19.14 27.93 -32.12
CA LEU A 705 -19.62 29.28 -31.90
C LEU A 705 -21.14 29.23 -31.71
N ILE A 706 -21.62 29.79 -30.61
CA ILE A 706 -23.02 30.03 -30.33
C ILE A 706 -23.39 31.36 -30.99
N ASN A 707 -24.13 31.29 -32.08
CA ASN A 707 -24.59 32.48 -32.81
C ASN A 707 -25.64 33.27 -31.99
N ALA A 708 -25.99 34.47 -32.45
CA ALA A 708 -27.01 35.30 -31.82
C ALA A 708 -28.42 34.68 -31.85
N ASP A 709 -28.68 33.76 -32.78
CA ASP A 709 -29.89 32.93 -32.84
C ASP A 709 -29.74 31.61 -32.07
N TYR A 710 -28.64 31.44 -31.36
CA TYR A 710 -28.27 30.29 -30.53
C TYR A 710 -28.06 28.98 -31.30
N SER A 711 -27.95 29.07 -32.63
CA SER A 711 -27.45 27.98 -33.47
C SER A 711 -25.96 27.75 -33.27
N LEU A 712 -25.51 26.51 -33.50
CA LEU A 712 -24.11 26.13 -33.38
C LEU A 712 -23.41 26.14 -34.74
N ASN A 713 -22.32 26.90 -34.83
CA ASN A 713 -21.38 26.84 -35.93
C ASN A 713 -20.10 26.13 -35.46
N PHE A 714 -19.75 25.02 -36.11
CA PHE A 714 -18.50 24.32 -35.82
C PHE A 714 -17.29 25.23 -36.10
N ILE A 715 -16.38 25.33 -35.12
CA ILE A 715 -15.13 26.09 -35.24
C ILE A 715 -13.99 25.13 -35.60
N ASP A 716 -13.71 24.18 -34.71
CA ASP A 716 -12.57 23.25 -34.84
C ASP A 716 -12.76 22.01 -33.93
N ASN A 717 -12.09 20.91 -34.28
CA ASN A 717 -11.90 19.73 -33.44
C ASN A 717 -10.41 19.39 -33.35
N LYS A 718 -9.87 19.48 -32.14
CA LYS A 718 -8.46 19.19 -31.86
C LYS A 718 -8.30 17.76 -31.38
N ALA A 719 -7.72 16.93 -32.23
CA ALA A 719 -7.43 15.52 -31.96
C ALA A 719 -6.29 15.36 -30.94
N ILE A 720 -6.64 15.35 -29.66
CA ILE A 720 -5.70 15.28 -28.53
C ILE A 720 -5.82 13.98 -27.74
N GLY A 721 -6.41 12.95 -28.35
CA GLY A 721 -6.71 11.68 -27.71
C GLY A 721 -8.05 11.69 -26.98
N ALA A 722 -8.24 10.73 -26.07
CA ALA A 722 -9.50 10.59 -25.36
C ALA A 722 -9.71 11.74 -24.36
N VAL A 723 -10.85 12.41 -24.41
CA VAL A 723 -11.23 13.43 -23.43
C VAL A 723 -12.63 13.12 -22.93
N ASN A 724 -12.74 12.87 -21.64
CA ASN A 724 -13.97 12.46 -20.99
C ASN A 724 -14.78 13.65 -20.47
N LYS A 725 -14.09 14.72 -20.10
CA LYS A 725 -14.69 15.95 -19.57
C LYS A 725 -13.84 17.13 -20.01
N VAL A 726 -14.48 18.27 -20.18
CA VAL A 726 -13.84 19.58 -20.31
C VAL A 726 -14.39 20.49 -19.23
N LYS A 727 -13.58 21.44 -18.78
CA LYS A 727 -14.02 22.49 -17.86
C LYS A 727 -13.34 23.80 -18.19
N VAL A 728 -14.12 24.86 -18.28
CA VAL A 728 -13.69 26.23 -18.51
C VAL A 728 -13.15 26.78 -17.19
N LEU A 729 -11.88 27.17 -17.18
CA LEU A 729 -11.21 27.85 -16.07
C LEU A 729 -10.92 29.30 -16.44
N GLN A 730 -10.51 30.16 -15.52
CA GLN A 730 -10.13 31.51 -15.92
C GLN A 730 -8.86 31.48 -16.77
N SER A 731 -7.86 30.67 -16.39
CA SER A 731 -6.57 30.53 -17.08
C SER A 731 -6.60 29.76 -18.39
N GLY A 732 -7.59 28.88 -18.61
CA GLY A 732 -7.59 28.00 -19.77
C GLY A 732 -8.72 26.99 -19.77
N LEU A 733 -8.63 26.03 -20.69
CA LEU A 733 -9.52 24.88 -20.74
C LEU A 733 -8.83 23.68 -20.06
N ALA A 734 -9.47 23.13 -19.04
CA ALA A 734 -9.06 21.85 -18.45
C ALA A 734 -9.69 20.69 -19.23
N CYS A 735 -8.88 19.73 -19.66
CA CYS A 735 -9.32 18.52 -20.36
C CYS A 735 -8.93 17.29 -19.56
N PHE A 736 -9.90 16.41 -19.27
CA PHE A 736 -9.72 15.24 -18.43
C PHE A 736 -9.70 13.96 -19.25
N ASN A 737 -8.77 13.06 -18.95
CA ASN A 737 -8.61 11.75 -19.58
C ASN A 737 -8.51 10.68 -18.49
N ASN A 738 -9.43 9.71 -18.50
CA ASN A 738 -9.48 8.66 -17.47
C ASN A 738 -8.22 7.78 -17.38
N SER A 739 -7.37 7.77 -18.40
CA SER A 739 -6.15 6.95 -18.48
C SER A 739 -4.85 7.75 -18.39
N LEU A 740 -4.89 9.06 -18.66
CA LEU A 740 -3.70 9.92 -18.74
C LEU A 740 -3.73 11.10 -17.75
N GLY A 741 -4.77 11.25 -16.93
CA GLY A 741 -4.90 12.34 -15.97
C GLY A 741 -5.59 13.58 -16.56
N ALA A 742 -4.97 14.76 -16.44
CA ALA A 742 -5.56 16.02 -16.87
C ALA A 742 -4.56 16.92 -17.61
N SER A 743 -5.08 17.80 -18.46
CA SER A 743 -4.29 18.80 -19.20
C SER A 743 -4.95 20.17 -19.13
N LEU A 744 -4.13 21.22 -19.09
CA LEU A 744 -4.56 22.62 -19.21
C LEU A 744 -4.18 23.14 -20.58
N ARG A 745 -5.10 23.84 -21.24
CA ARG A 745 -4.92 24.30 -22.63
C ARG A 745 -5.35 25.73 -22.84
N CYS A 746 -4.74 26.40 -23.82
CA CYS A 746 -5.15 27.74 -24.24
C CYS A 746 -6.54 27.72 -24.89
N TYR A 747 -7.31 28.78 -24.68
CA TYR A 747 -8.53 29.01 -25.45
C TYR A 747 -8.25 29.17 -26.95
N GLY A 748 -9.17 28.68 -27.77
CA GLY A 748 -9.10 28.79 -29.23
C GLY A 748 -8.08 27.86 -29.88
N THR A 749 -6.78 28.04 -29.61
CA THR A 749 -5.72 27.20 -30.20
C THR A 749 -5.66 25.79 -29.61
N MET A 750 -6.15 25.62 -28.38
CA MET A 750 -6.04 24.39 -27.58
C MET A 750 -4.60 23.88 -27.43
N THR A 751 -3.63 24.78 -27.50
CA THR A 751 -2.22 24.44 -27.26
C THR A 751 -2.04 24.05 -25.80
N ASP A 752 -1.30 22.97 -25.56
CA ASP A 752 -1.01 22.49 -24.22
C ASP A 752 -0.21 23.51 -23.40
N LEU A 753 -0.77 23.88 -22.26
CA LEU A 753 -0.15 24.70 -21.24
C LEU A 753 0.56 23.85 -20.20
N SER A 754 -0.09 22.75 -19.78
CA SER A 754 0.44 21.85 -18.74
C SER A 754 -0.27 20.50 -18.79
N HIS A 755 0.40 19.45 -18.31
CA HIS A 755 -0.18 18.13 -18.09
C HIS A 755 0.12 17.64 -16.67
N LEU A 756 -0.85 16.93 -16.12
CA LEU A 756 -0.73 16.14 -14.91
C LEU A 756 -1.03 14.68 -15.26
N TYR A 757 0.02 13.86 -15.32
CA TYR A 757 -0.09 12.43 -15.57
C TYR A 757 -0.15 11.69 -14.25
N MET A 758 -1.33 11.16 -13.96
CA MET A 758 -1.52 10.24 -12.86
C MET A 758 -2.12 8.95 -13.40
N ASN A 759 -1.65 7.80 -12.91
CA ASN A 759 -2.28 6.50 -13.14
C ASN A 759 -3.60 6.37 -12.34
N SER A 760 -4.39 7.44 -12.33
CA SER A 760 -5.64 7.60 -11.60
C SER A 760 -6.54 8.60 -12.31
N LYS A 761 -7.82 8.60 -11.96
CA LYS A 761 -8.83 9.38 -12.66
C LYS A 761 -9.07 10.71 -11.94
N ILE A 762 -8.50 11.78 -12.52
CA ILE A 762 -8.85 13.16 -12.18
C ILE A 762 -10.27 13.44 -12.68
N THR A 763 -11.12 13.90 -11.78
CA THR A 763 -12.56 14.10 -11.98
C THR A 763 -12.95 15.58 -12.08
N ASP A 764 -12.14 16.46 -11.48
CA ASP A 764 -12.38 17.90 -11.48
C ASP A 764 -11.09 18.70 -11.24
N ILE A 765 -11.08 19.94 -11.72
CA ILE A 765 -10.06 20.95 -11.44
C ILE A 765 -10.77 22.25 -11.07
N ASN A 766 -10.37 22.89 -9.98
CA ASN A 766 -10.81 24.23 -9.62
C ASN A 766 -9.63 25.17 -9.50
N GLU A 767 -9.87 26.44 -9.80
CA GLU A 767 -8.86 27.50 -9.80
C GLU A 767 -9.23 28.58 -8.78
N ASN A 768 -8.25 29.01 -8.00
CA ASN A 768 -8.31 30.23 -7.21
C ASN A 768 -7.34 31.24 -7.79
N ILE A 769 -7.86 32.21 -8.54
CA ILE A 769 -7.06 33.26 -9.19
C ILE A 769 -6.39 34.18 -8.18
N ALA A 770 -6.97 34.39 -7.00
CA ALA A 770 -6.38 35.29 -6.01
C ALA A 770 -5.03 34.76 -5.49
N ASP A 771 -4.88 33.44 -5.43
CA ASP A 771 -3.73 32.74 -4.83
C ASP A 771 -2.92 31.91 -5.83
N ASP A 772 -3.20 32.05 -7.14
CA ASP A 772 -2.61 31.26 -8.23
C ASP A 772 -2.63 29.73 -7.97
N ALA A 773 -3.69 29.24 -7.33
CA ALA A 773 -3.80 27.86 -6.87
C ALA A 773 -4.77 27.03 -7.73
N LEU A 774 -4.39 25.77 -7.96
CA LEU A 774 -5.20 24.75 -8.61
C LEU A 774 -5.48 23.57 -7.67
N TYR A 775 -6.72 23.12 -7.67
CA TYR A 775 -7.21 22.01 -6.85
C TYR A 775 -7.67 20.87 -7.76
N PHE A 776 -6.96 19.75 -7.73
CA PHE A 776 -7.25 18.58 -8.56
C PHE A 776 -7.98 17.54 -7.72
N ALA A 777 -9.23 17.23 -8.05
CA ALA A 777 -9.95 16.13 -7.45
C ALA A 777 -9.62 14.82 -8.18
N ASP A 778 -9.14 13.83 -7.44
CA ASP A 778 -8.86 12.48 -7.94
C ASP A 778 -9.65 11.43 -7.16
N ASN A 779 -10.37 10.58 -7.89
CA ASN A 779 -11.30 9.63 -7.28
C ASN A 779 -10.62 8.41 -6.63
N SER A 780 -9.29 8.31 -6.69
CA SER A 780 -8.50 7.18 -6.17
C SER A 780 -7.40 7.62 -5.19
N ASN A 781 -7.00 8.87 -5.27
CA ASN A 781 -5.86 9.45 -4.56
C ASN A 781 -6.21 10.69 -3.74
N GLY A 782 -7.46 11.18 -3.81
CA GLY A 782 -7.92 12.32 -3.03
C GLY A 782 -7.73 13.64 -3.76
N LEU A 783 -7.48 14.72 -3.02
CA LEU A 783 -7.29 16.05 -3.58
C LEU A 783 -5.80 16.39 -3.68
N PHE A 784 -5.33 16.89 -4.82
CA PHE A 784 -4.01 17.50 -4.97
C PHE A 784 -4.11 19.01 -5.08
N ILE A 785 -3.09 19.69 -4.60
CA ILE A 785 -2.99 21.15 -4.63
C ILE A 785 -1.69 21.51 -5.30
N GLY A 786 -1.80 22.35 -6.33
CA GLY A 786 -0.65 22.91 -7.00
C GLY A 786 -0.85 24.38 -7.29
N ALA A 787 0.18 24.97 -7.87
CA ALA A 787 0.07 26.23 -8.56
C ALA A 787 0.30 25.98 -10.05
N PHE A 788 -0.44 26.68 -10.90
CA PHE A 788 -0.08 26.78 -12.31
C PHE A 788 0.81 27.99 -12.46
N ASP A 789 2.11 27.73 -12.59
CA ASP A 789 3.06 28.77 -12.96
C ASP A 789 3.44 28.56 -14.43
N PRO A 790 2.85 29.34 -15.36
CA PRO A 790 3.21 29.25 -16.75
C PRO A 790 4.69 29.61 -17.00
N MET A 791 5.41 30.16 -16.02
CA MET A 791 6.84 30.48 -16.09
C MET A 791 7.75 29.45 -15.41
N ALA A 792 7.21 28.47 -14.67
CA ALA A 792 8.02 27.49 -13.95
C ALA A 792 8.85 26.61 -14.89
N GLY A 793 10.12 26.40 -14.52
CA GLY A 793 11.11 25.66 -15.32
C GLY A 793 11.87 26.48 -16.37
N VAL A 794 11.67 27.81 -16.44
CA VAL A 794 12.37 28.71 -17.38
C VAL A 794 13.04 29.84 -16.60
N GLY A 795 14.09 29.49 -15.86
CA GLY A 795 14.94 30.44 -15.16
C GLY A 795 16.40 30.12 -15.43
N GLU A 796 16.84 30.21 -16.70
CA GLU A 796 18.27 30.34 -16.97
C GLU A 796 18.63 31.81 -16.92
N SER A 797 19.31 32.21 -15.84
CA SER A 797 20.01 33.49 -15.77
C SER A 797 21.52 33.21 -15.66
N VAL A 798 22.31 33.84 -16.51
CA VAL A 798 23.76 33.85 -16.39
C VAL A 798 24.21 35.28 -16.15
N ASP A 799 24.58 35.53 -14.89
CA ASP A 799 25.34 36.68 -14.37
C ASP A 799 24.90 38.08 -14.85
N LEU A 800 23.60 38.40 -14.78
CA LEU A 800 23.08 39.77 -14.91
C LEU A 800 23.13 40.51 -13.56
N LYS A 801 24.32 40.70 -13.00
CA LYS A 801 24.50 41.35 -11.67
C LYS A 801 24.02 42.81 -11.57
N LYS A 802 23.53 43.43 -12.64
CA LYS A 802 23.35 44.90 -12.72
C LYS A 802 21.97 45.38 -13.22
N THR A 803 21.16 44.48 -13.79
CA THR A 803 19.84 44.82 -14.34
C THR A 803 18.88 43.65 -14.14
N PHE A 804 17.77 43.93 -13.47
CA PHE A 804 16.66 42.99 -13.34
C PHE A 804 15.56 43.42 -14.30
N TYR A 805 14.96 42.46 -14.98
CA TYR A 805 13.77 42.70 -15.78
C TYR A 805 12.71 41.66 -15.47
N HIS A 806 11.47 42.03 -15.75
CA HIS A 806 10.28 41.21 -15.64
C HIS A 806 9.43 41.46 -16.88
N VAL A 807 9.08 40.41 -17.61
CA VAL A 807 8.16 40.48 -18.75
C VAL A 807 6.74 40.43 -18.20
N ARG A 808 5.97 41.52 -18.32
CA ARG A 808 4.54 41.53 -17.94
C ARG A 808 3.65 41.28 -19.16
N GLN A 809 2.45 40.71 -18.93
CA GLN A 809 1.45 40.39 -19.95
C GLN A 809 0.64 41.60 -20.49
N PHE A 810 -0.02 41.39 -21.63
CA PHE A 810 -0.37 42.36 -22.68
C PHE A 810 -1.83 42.71 -22.87
N SER A 811 -2.07 43.95 -23.30
CA SER A 811 -3.18 44.33 -24.18
C SER A 811 -2.63 44.65 -25.59
N ALA A 812 -3.22 44.08 -26.64
CA ALA A 812 -2.99 44.43 -28.06
C ALA A 812 -1.65 44.02 -28.71
N GLY A 813 -1.10 42.83 -28.40
CA GLY A 813 -0.05 42.20 -29.22
C GLY A 813 1.33 42.90 -29.17
N LYS A 814 1.69 43.50 -28.04
CA LYS A 814 3.05 44.02 -27.80
C LYS A 814 3.77 43.12 -26.81
N ILE A 815 5.08 43.26 -26.62
CA ILE A 815 5.79 42.69 -25.45
C ILE A 815 6.32 43.83 -24.57
N ILE A 816 6.07 43.84 -23.26
CA ILE A 816 6.43 44.91 -22.32
C ILE A 816 7.41 44.29 -21.34
N ILE A 817 8.62 44.81 -21.36
CA ILE A 817 9.70 44.44 -20.46
C ILE A 817 9.80 45.56 -19.45
N GLU A 818 9.41 45.31 -18.21
CA GLU A 818 9.72 46.17 -17.09
C GLU A 818 11.15 45.89 -16.64
N TYR A 819 11.92 46.93 -16.37
CA TYR A 819 13.30 46.76 -15.97
C TYR A 819 13.72 47.79 -14.92
N ASN A 820 14.66 47.36 -14.08
CA ASN A 820 15.41 48.20 -13.16
C ASN A 820 16.89 48.03 -13.49
N SER A 821 17.49 49.06 -14.08
CA SER A 821 18.91 49.06 -14.43
C SER A 821 19.67 50.12 -13.65
N THR A 822 20.84 49.72 -13.14
CA THR A 822 21.79 50.61 -12.47
C THR A 822 22.76 51.29 -13.44
N ASN A 823 22.77 50.88 -14.72
CA ASN A 823 23.61 51.47 -15.77
C ASN A 823 22.79 51.69 -17.05
N THR A 824 23.31 52.50 -17.97
CA THR A 824 22.73 52.59 -19.30
C THR A 824 23.38 51.50 -20.15
N GLU A 825 22.58 50.62 -20.75
CA GLU A 825 23.08 49.51 -21.54
C GLU A 825 22.22 49.21 -22.77
N PHE A 826 22.88 48.69 -23.79
CA PHE A 826 22.22 48.16 -24.98
C PHE A 826 22.10 46.65 -24.81
N GLY A 827 20.89 46.15 -25.01
CA GLY A 827 20.60 44.74 -25.05
C GLY A 827 19.85 44.34 -26.31
N LYS A 828 19.50 43.07 -26.39
CA LYS A 828 18.69 42.52 -27.47
C LYS A 828 17.69 41.54 -26.89
N ALA A 829 16.40 41.73 -27.20
CA ALA A 829 15.39 40.72 -26.94
C ALA A 829 15.28 39.76 -28.12
N PHE A 830 15.10 38.49 -27.78
CA PHE A 830 14.78 37.40 -28.68
C PHE A 830 13.51 36.74 -28.15
N VAL A 831 12.55 36.50 -29.02
CA VAL A 831 11.30 35.82 -28.68
C VAL A 831 11.28 34.51 -29.44
N PHE A 832 11.20 33.40 -28.72
CA PHE A 832 11.09 32.05 -29.26
C PHE A 832 9.66 31.54 -29.03
N ASN A 833 9.17 30.66 -29.90
CA ASN A 833 7.92 29.96 -29.66
C ASN A 833 8.14 28.69 -28.80
N THR A 834 7.07 27.94 -28.53
CA THR A 834 7.09 26.71 -27.71
C THR A 834 8.04 25.61 -28.20
N VAL A 835 8.44 25.62 -29.47
CA VAL A 835 9.39 24.64 -30.05
C VAL A 835 10.83 25.17 -30.11
N GLY A 836 11.11 26.30 -29.45
CA GLY A 836 12.43 26.93 -29.42
C GLY A 836 12.82 27.65 -30.71
N ARG A 837 11.88 27.88 -31.65
CA ARG A 837 12.15 28.64 -32.88
C ARG A 837 12.07 30.13 -32.61
N LEU A 838 13.10 30.89 -33.01
CA LEU A 838 13.09 32.35 -32.97
C LEU A 838 12.00 32.91 -33.88
N VAL A 839 11.07 33.68 -33.32
CA VAL A 839 9.95 34.31 -34.03
C VAL A 839 10.03 35.83 -34.07
N TYR A 840 10.76 36.45 -33.14
CA TYR A 840 10.97 37.90 -33.11
C TYR A 840 12.30 38.25 -32.45
N SER A 841 12.91 39.37 -32.83
CA SER A 841 14.02 39.95 -32.07
C SER A 841 14.10 41.45 -32.29
N GLU A 842 14.43 42.21 -31.25
CA GLU A 842 14.58 43.67 -31.30
C GLU A 842 15.73 44.12 -30.41
N ASN A 843 16.48 45.14 -30.85
CA ASN A 843 17.50 45.77 -30.01
C ASN A 843 16.82 46.69 -29.00
N ILE A 844 17.21 46.59 -27.73
CA ILE A 844 16.62 47.31 -26.63
C ILE A 844 17.65 48.25 -26.01
N TYR A 845 17.18 49.41 -25.57
CA TYR A 845 17.98 50.36 -24.83
C TYR A 845 17.44 50.54 -23.40
N PHE A 846 18.23 50.11 -22.42
CA PHE A 846 17.90 50.20 -21.00
C PHE A 846 18.54 51.47 -20.41
N ARG A 847 17.73 52.36 -19.84
CA ARG A 847 18.19 53.59 -19.18
C ARG A 847 18.37 53.37 -17.67
N ILE A 848 19.16 54.21 -16.99
CA ILE A 848 19.33 54.18 -15.52
C ILE A 848 18.05 54.68 -14.85
N THR A 849 17.03 53.83 -14.79
CA THR A 849 15.68 54.15 -14.29
C THR A 849 14.93 52.84 -14.03
N ASN A 850 13.88 52.91 -13.18
CA ASN A 850 12.77 51.98 -13.27
C ASN A 850 11.88 52.42 -14.44
N SER A 851 11.87 51.65 -15.52
CA SER A 851 11.09 51.97 -16.72
C SER A 851 10.58 50.69 -17.36
N SER A 852 9.72 50.85 -18.36
CA SER A 852 9.34 49.77 -19.26
C SER A 852 9.79 50.06 -20.69
N VAL A 853 9.95 49.00 -21.48
CA VAL A 853 10.12 49.08 -22.94
C VAL A 853 9.13 48.15 -23.60
N SER A 854 8.48 48.64 -24.66
CA SER A 854 7.50 47.88 -25.42
C SER A 854 8.12 47.43 -26.74
N LEU A 855 8.18 46.13 -26.97
CA LEU A 855 8.46 45.50 -28.25
C LEU A 855 7.18 45.44 -29.07
N ASN A 856 7.24 45.88 -30.33
CA ASN A 856 6.14 45.74 -31.27
C ASN A 856 6.29 44.41 -32.02
N ALA A 857 6.07 43.32 -31.30
CA ALA A 857 6.10 41.98 -31.85
C ALA A 857 4.66 41.58 -32.22
N ASP A 858 4.30 41.68 -33.51
CA ASP A 858 2.97 41.28 -34.03
C ASP A 858 2.83 39.73 -33.99
N LEU A 859 2.74 39.20 -32.77
CA LEU A 859 2.76 37.79 -32.46
C LEU A 859 1.33 37.28 -32.25
N GLN A 860 1.07 36.07 -32.75
CA GLN A 860 -0.20 35.40 -32.52
C GLN A 860 -0.35 35.01 -31.04
N PRO A 861 -1.59 34.88 -30.51
CA PRO A 861 -1.80 34.40 -29.14
C PRO A 861 -1.17 33.02 -28.94
N GLY A 862 -0.42 32.85 -27.86
CA GLY A 862 0.33 31.63 -27.60
C GLY A 862 1.42 31.82 -26.54
N VAL A 863 2.17 30.76 -26.27
CA VAL A 863 3.27 30.77 -25.31
C VAL A 863 4.60 31.03 -26.03
N TYR A 864 5.41 31.92 -25.47
CA TYR A 864 6.69 32.34 -26.02
C TYR A 864 7.76 32.42 -24.94
N PHE A 865 9.03 32.38 -25.33
CA PHE A 865 10.18 32.58 -24.46
C PHE A 865 10.90 33.85 -24.89
N VAL A 866 10.96 34.84 -24.01
CA VAL A 866 11.67 36.11 -24.22
C VAL A 866 13.04 36.00 -23.54
N ARG A 867 14.10 35.87 -24.34
CA ARG A 867 15.47 35.99 -23.89
C ARG A 867 15.94 37.40 -24.11
N ILE A 868 16.42 38.05 -23.05
CA ILE A 868 17.11 39.33 -23.17
C ILE A 868 18.59 39.09 -22.94
N GLU A 869 19.41 39.61 -23.84
CA GLU A 869 20.87 39.59 -23.75
C GLU A 869 21.36 41.02 -23.52
N CYS A 870 22.12 41.25 -22.45
CA CYS A 870 22.71 42.55 -22.12
C CYS A 870 24.18 42.36 -21.71
N GLY A 871 25.10 43.02 -22.40
CA GLY A 871 26.54 42.84 -22.16
C GLY A 871 26.99 41.38 -22.35
N ASN A 872 27.54 40.77 -21.30
CA ASN A 872 27.97 39.37 -21.30
C ASN A 872 26.94 38.42 -20.65
N GLY A 873 25.79 38.93 -20.20
CA GLY A 873 24.76 38.18 -19.50
C GLY A 873 23.50 37.99 -20.32
N TYR A 874 22.71 37.00 -19.94
CA TYR A 874 21.37 36.80 -20.47
C TYR A 874 20.44 36.26 -19.38
N GLN A 875 19.15 36.53 -19.53
CA GLN A 875 18.07 35.90 -18.79
C GLN A 875 16.91 35.66 -19.75
N THR A 876 16.36 34.46 -19.66
CA THR A 876 15.23 34.01 -20.47
C THR A 876 14.02 33.88 -19.58
N GLU A 877 12.92 34.51 -19.97
CA GLU A 877 11.64 34.43 -19.30
C GLU A 877 10.58 33.88 -20.25
N LYS A 878 9.70 33.02 -19.77
CA LYS A 878 8.57 32.50 -20.56
C LYS A 878 7.36 33.40 -20.38
N THR A 879 6.76 33.89 -21.46
CA THR A 879 5.58 34.74 -21.44
C THR A 879 4.43 34.11 -22.22
N THR A 880 3.20 34.31 -21.76
CA THR A 880 1.99 33.93 -22.51
C THR A 880 1.36 35.18 -23.12
N LEU A 881 1.20 35.18 -24.44
CA LEU A 881 0.44 36.18 -25.18
C LEU A 881 -1.02 35.71 -25.24
N ILE A 882 -1.89 36.39 -24.51
CA ILE A 882 -3.35 36.24 -24.62
C ILE A 882 -3.85 37.49 -25.37
N LYS A 883 -4.77 37.32 -26.32
CA LYS A 883 -5.30 38.44 -27.11
C LYS A 883 -6.32 39.25 -26.33
#